data_AF-A0A7X8GJ17-F1
#
_entry.id   AF-A0A7X8GJ17-F1
#
_cell.length_a   1.000
_cell.length_b   1.000
_cell.length_c   1.000
_cell.angle_alpha   90.00
_cell.angle_beta   90.00
_cell.angle_gamma   90.00
#
_symmetry.space_group_name_H-M   'P 1'
#
loop_
_entity.id
_entity.type
_entity.pdbx_description
1 polymer ?
#
loop_
_entity_poly.entity_id
_entity_poly.type
_entity_poly.pdbx_seq_one_letter_code
_entity_poly.pdbx_strand_id
1 'polypeptide(L)'
;MAAVEITYDEALIEEIAARFDLRKPNQDALTEIVKRIADGGLGYQEMVADLATGVGKTFLMSSLIEYLAQQGVRHVLVVTPGSTIQRKTLANFDAASAKYVPGADIQPIVVTPDNFQAASVGTVLRDPRRLKVFVFNVQQLIRPSDKVSRKVRDEDENLGAALYSHLEDADDLFVIADEHHVYHEKAKAFSAAIRDLNPVALVGLTATPDRADYSKIVFQYTLGEAIADGHVKVPVIVYRKDGTKDERTQLRDACQLLRNKEIAYSAYQETDPDAPRVKPVLFVVCQSIGHAKEVGGILAQSGMIGDGSQVLEITSESSDVALEALAKVEEPDSPIRAIVSVNMLREGWDVKNIAVIVALRKLASQTLTEQILGRGLRLPFGKRTGIANVDQVDLVAHDSYQQLLAQKDVLRQRIQLPSTAVEVDEQGAATTAEVDHSQPLDPMADSEQVGSTDTVGGQGGRSSLDPAPGQQTLFDFFGHEDTEEDGHGPEPGLTFQETESRTQIKGPETRSRVENAPQITFPRREARLVYSPFSLAEVPDGDAEAAGTAFINEVPTFLFRDALTAKRTGTDIQIIRTPEAHEEAQQALAGLDIVRDELVSLIMQQPEVPQEKASKNAAKRLVKAFLKGAGVTDPEQTAEWGRIRRQQAAEGLRQMIRTHIANRKRQEAYEFVKITLPLEPVVISDQTANAYNVTKFTKGLQYTGWGKNVMPIASFDAGTTEWELALLMDQDPNIEWWVRLYTNGQAFIPTTDGNYFPDFIAIDTKGVRWLIEGKADKNANDADVLRKKAAAETWARAVRDEDDFGVWRYMFATESNIKNSAGSWNALLMSTKPE
;
A
#
# COMPACT_ATOMS: atom_id res chain seq x y z
N MET A 1 17.76 -25.92 -60.13
CA MET A 1 19.09 -25.72 -60.74
C MET A 1 20.11 -26.49 -59.91
N ALA A 2 21.40 -26.15 -59.90
CA ALA A 2 22.23 -26.54 -58.75
C ALA A 2 21.77 -25.71 -57.54
N ALA A 3 21.81 -26.27 -56.33
CA ALA A 3 21.54 -25.50 -55.12
C ALA A 3 22.62 -24.41 -54.94
N VAL A 4 22.24 -23.26 -54.41
CA VAL A 4 23.18 -22.15 -54.16
C VAL A 4 24.00 -22.47 -52.92
N GLU A 5 25.25 -22.87 -53.12
CA GLU A 5 26.21 -23.17 -52.07
C GLU A 5 26.81 -21.87 -51.52
N ILE A 6 26.43 -21.49 -50.30
CA ILE A 6 26.96 -20.29 -49.63
C ILE A 6 28.31 -20.62 -49.01
N THR A 7 29.34 -19.87 -49.39
CA THR A 7 30.69 -19.99 -48.81
C THR A 7 30.95 -18.91 -47.76
N TYR A 8 31.88 -19.17 -46.85
CA TYR A 8 32.43 -18.15 -45.94
C TYR A 8 33.58 -17.40 -46.62
N ASP A 9 33.38 -16.11 -46.88
CA ASP A 9 34.38 -15.20 -47.43
C ASP A 9 34.53 -13.98 -46.49
N GLU A 10 35.62 -13.99 -45.72
CA GLU A 10 35.96 -12.95 -44.76
C GLU A 10 36.24 -11.60 -45.43
N ALA A 11 36.85 -11.60 -46.62
CA ALA A 11 37.16 -10.37 -47.35
C ALA A 11 35.90 -9.70 -47.91
N LEU A 12 34.94 -10.50 -48.39
CA LEU A 12 33.62 -10.01 -48.79
C LEU A 12 32.81 -9.46 -47.60
N ILE A 13 32.94 -10.07 -46.41
CA ILE A 13 32.34 -9.54 -45.18
C ILE A 13 32.99 -8.21 -44.78
N GLU A 14 34.32 -8.07 -44.84
CA GLU A 14 35.01 -6.79 -44.58
C GLU A 14 34.62 -5.69 -45.58
N GLU A 15 34.52 -6.02 -46.87
CA GLU A 15 34.12 -5.06 -47.91
C GLU A 15 32.67 -4.58 -47.71
N ILE A 16 31.74 -5.51 -47.47
CA ILE A 16 30.34 -5.18 -47.18
C ILE A 16 30.24 -4.40 -45.85
N ALA A 17 31.02 -4.75 -44.83
CA ALA A 17 31.05 -4.01 -43.58
C ALA A 17 31.50 -2.56 -43.77
N ALA A 18 32.50 -2.32 -44.62
CA ALA A 18 32.93 -0.98 -44.99
C ALA A 18 31.88 -0.23 -45.85
N ARG A 19 31.26 -0.89 -46.84
CA ARG A 19 30.23 -0.27 -47.71
C ARG A 19 28.96 0.14 -46.96
N PHE A 20 28.56 -0.61 -45.93
CA PHE A 20 27.35 -0.35 -45.13
C PHE A 20 27.60 0.45 -43.83
N ASP A 21 28.84 0.86 -43.53
CA ASP A 21 29.23 1.45 -42.23
C ASP A 21 28.79 0.57 -41.04
N LEU A 22 29.08 -0.74 -41.12
CA LEU A 22 28.70 -1.68 -40.07
C LEU A 22 29.56 -1.46 -38.82
N ARG A 23 28.90 -1.11 -37.72
CA ARG A 23 29.46 -1.24 -36.36
C ARG A 23 29.97 -2.67 -36.15
N LYS A 24 31.07 -2.82 -35.40
CA LYS A 24 31.74 -4.11 -35.17
C LYS A 24 30.79 -5.26 -34.75
N PRO A 25 29.83 -5.09 -33.82
CA PRO A 25 28.87 -6.14 -33.49
C PRO A 25 27.94 -6.56 -34.64
N ASN A 26 27.67 -5.67 -35.61
CA ASN A 26 26.88 -6.00 -36.81
C ASN A 26 27.74 -6.75 -37.84
N GLN A 27 29.04 -6.43 -37.94
CA GLN A 27 30.00 -7.23 -38.73
C GLN A 27 30.12 -8.63 -38.12
N ASP A 28 30.33 -8.74 -36.81
CA ASP A 28 30.51 -10.02 -36.12
C ASP A 28 29.23 -10.89 -36.17
N ALA A 29 28.05 -10.27 -36.08
CA ALA A 29 26.78 -10.96 -36.33
C ALA A 29 26.68 -11.51 -37.76
N LEU A 30 27.09 -10.72 -38.77
CA LEU A 30 27.11 -11.17 -40.16
C LEU A 30 28.08 -12.33 -40.35
N THR A 31 29.27 -12.24 -39.76
CA THR A 31 30.30 -13.29 -39.74
C THR A 31 29.76 -14.62 -39.21
N GLU A 32 29.18 -14.64 -38.00
CA GLU A 32 28.69 -15.90 -37.41
C GLU A 32 27.43 -16.45 -38.09
N ILE A 33 26.55 -15.59 -38.64
CA ILE A 33 25.44 -16.03 -39.49
C ILE A 33 25.97 -16.70 -40.76
N VAL A 34 26.92 -16.09 -41.47
CA VAL A 34 27.47 -16.64 -42.73
C VAL A 34 28.21 -17.95 -42.48
N LYS A 35 29.06 -18.02 -41.44
CA LYS A 35 29.70 -19.28 -41.02
C LYS A 35 28.66 -20.35 -40.77
N ARG A 36 27.64 -20.07 -39.96
CA ARG A 36 26.62 -21.06 -39.62
C ARG A 36 25.89 -21.61 -40.85
N ILE A 37 25.56 -20.74 -41.81
CA ILE A 37 24.93 -21.12 -43.08
C ILE A 37 25.86 -22.05 -43.87
N ALA A 38 27.13 -21.69 -44.05
CA ALA A 38 28.11 -22.47 -44.80
C ALA A 38 28.39 -23.84 -44.14
N ASP A 39 28.62 -23.87 -42.82
CA ASP A 39 28.93 -25.08 -42.06
C ASP A 39 27.76 -26.08 -42.00
N GLY A 40 26.51 -25.59 -42.05
CA GLY A 40 25.31 -26.40 -41.86
C GLY A 40 24.92 -27.31 -43.03
N GLY A 41 25.55 -27.15 -44.20
CA GLY A 41 25.35 -28.02 -45.37
C GLY A 41 23.94 -28.02 -45.96
N LEU A 42 23.61 -29.09 -46.68
CA LEU A 42 22.36 -29.25 -47.44
C LEU A 42 21.17 -29.64 -46.54
N GLY A 43 20.54 -28.65 -45.90
CA GLY A 43 19.28 -28.81 -45.18
C GLY A 43 18.74 -27.48 -44.63
N TYR A 44 17.44 -27.40 -44.33
CA TYR A 44 16.82 -26.20 -43.74
C TYR A 44 17.45 -25.87 -42.38
N GLN A 45 18.03 -24.68 -42.27
CA GLN A 45 18.62 -24.17 -41.04
C GLN A 45 17.73 -23.10 -40.39
N GLU A 46 17.62 -23.10 -39.06
CA GLU A 46 16.86 -22.11 -38.29
C GLU A 46 17.78 -21.52 -37.22
N MET A 47 18.10 -20.22 -37.35
CA MET A 47 19.07 -19.52 -36.49
C MET A 47 18.58 -18.14 -36.07
N VAL A 48 19.08 -17.63 -34.95
CA VAL A 48 18.67 -16.35 -34.35
C VAL A 48 19.90 -15.50 -34.02
N ALA A 49 19.83 -14.20 -34.31
CA ALA A 49 20.77 -13.21 -33.81
C ALA A 49 20.06 -12.29 -32.80
N ASP A 50 20.56 -12.28 -31.57
CA ASP A 50 20.06 -11.47 -30.47
C ASP A 50 20.89 -10.17 -30.34
N LEU A 51 20.34 -9.06 -30.80
CA LEU A 51 21.04 -7.78 -30.94
C LEU A 51 20.24 -6.67 -30.26
N ALA A 52 20.81 -6.07 -29.22
CA ALA A 52 20.18 -5.03 -28.41
C ALA A 52 19.53 -3.90 -29.23
N THR A 53 18.38 -3.40 -28.77
CA THR A 53 17.62 -2.38 -29.50
C THR A 53 18.43 -1.09 -29.67
N GLY A 54 18.61 -0.67 -30.92
CA GLY A 54 19.38 0.53 -31.29
C GLY A 54 20.80 0.26 -31.82
N VAL A 55 21.28 -0.99 -31.83
CA VAL A 55 22.64 -1.32 -32.32
C VAL A 55 22.73 -1.36 -33.86
N GLY A 56 21.68 -1.85 -34.54
CA GLY A 56 21.59 -1.79 -36.01
C GLY A 56 21.02 -3.01 -36.73
N LYS A 57 20.07 -3.77 -36.14
CA LYS A 57 19.44 -4.96 -36.78
C LYS A 57 19.08 -4.77 -38.26
N THR A 58 18.59 -3.57 -38.64
CA THR A 58 18.23 -3.22 -40.01
C THR A 58 19.42 -3.16 -40.98
N PHE A 59 20.59 -2.71 -40.50
CA PHE A 59 21.82 -2.73 -41.31
C PHE A 59 22.31 -4.16 -41.51
N LEU A 60 22.29 -5.00 -40.46
CA LEU A 60 22.59 -6.43 -40.55
C LEU A 60 21.68 -7.16 -41.55
N MET A 61 20.38 -6.86 -41.54
CA MET A 61 19.43 -7.40 -42.53
C MET A 61 19.85 -7.04 -43.96
N SER A 62 20.15 -5.77 -44.24
CA SER A 62 20.50 -5.33 -45.59
C SER A 62 21.89 -5.81 -46.05
N SER A 63 22.87 -5.89 -45.15
CA SER A 63 24.20 -6.43 -45.47
C SER A 63 24.19 -7.94 -45.67
N LEU A 64 23.34 -8.68 -44.93
CA LEU A 64 23.10 -10.11 -45.19
C LEU A 64 22.44 -10.35 -46.56
N ILE A 65 21.49 -9.49 -46.95
CA ILE A 65 20.87 -9.54 -48.29
C ILE A 65 21.91 -9.30 -49.40
N GLU A 66 22.79 -8.31 -49.25
CA GLU A 66 23.90 -8.07 -50.18
C GLU A 66 24.86 -9.28 -50.21
N TYR A 67 25.28 -9.82 -49.06
CA TYR A 67 26.19 -10.96 -49.00
C TYR A 67 25.64 -12.19 -49.74
N LEU A 68 24.40 -12.56 -49.42
CA LEU A 68 23.70 -13.66 -50.10
C LEU A 68 23.57 -13.38 -51.61
N ALA A 69 23.31 -12.15 -52.02
CA ALA A 69 23.22 -11.78 -53.43
C ALA A 69 24.58 -11.84 -54.16
N GLN A 70 25.69 -11.49 -53.51
CA GLN A 70 27.03 -11.65 -54.06
C GLN A 70 27.39 -13.15 -54.21
N GLN A 71 26.98 -13.99 -53.24
CA GLN A 71 27.07 -15.46 -53.31
C GLN A 71 26.07 -16.10 -54.31
N GLY A 72 25.22 -15.33 -54.98
CA GLY A 72 24.36 -15.79 -56.08
C GLY A 72 22.88 -15.96 -55.75
N VAL A 73 22.44 -15.75 -54.51
CA VAL A 73 21.01 -15.82 -54.12
C VAL A 73 20.19 -14.71 -54.79
N ARG A 74 19.01 -15.04 -55.28
CA ARG A 74 18.11 -14.14 -56.01
C ARG A 74 16.71 -14.04 -55.40
N HIS A 75 16.36 -14.87 -54.43
CA HIS A 75 15.08 -14.80 -53.72
C HIS A 75 15.29 -14.69 -52.20
N VAL A 76 14.91 -13.55 -51.61
CA VAL A 76 14.92 -13.36 -50.14
C VAL A 76 13.57 -12.87 -49.65
N LEU A 77 12.99 -13.55 -48.66
CA LEU A 77 11.74 -13.17 -47.99
C LEU A 77 12.02 -12.54 -46.63
N VAL A 78 11.75 -11.26 -46.49
CA VAL A 78 11.73 -10.57 -45.20
C VAL A 78 10.32 -10.63 -44.60
N VAL A 79 10.21 -11.23 -43.42
CA VAL A 79 8.97 -11.37 -42.65
C VAL A 79 8.92 -10.33 -41.53
N THR A 80 7.73 -9.76 -41.34
CA THR A 80 7.45 -8.75 -40.31
C THR A 80 6.18 -9.09 -39.50
N PRO A 81 6.05 -8.65 -38.24
CA PRO A 81 4.92 -9.03 -37.38
C PRO A 81 3.60 -8.33 -37.75
N GLY A 82 3.67 -7.22 -38.47
CA GLY A 82 2.51 -6.41 -38.87
C GLY A 82 2.87 -5.27 -39.80
N SER A 83 1.84 -4.65 -40.38
CA SER A 83 1.96 -3.66 -41.47
C SER A 83 2.76 -2.40 -41.13
N THR A 84 2.88 -2.02 -39.84
CA THR A 84 3.70 -0.88 -39.41
C THR A 84 5.20 -1.18 -39.49
N ILE A 85 5.62 -2.37 -39.06
CA ILE A 85 7.01 -2.83 -39.24
C ILE A 85 7.27 -3.08 -40.74
N GLN A 86 6.34 -3.72 -41.45
CA GLN A 86 6.42 -3.93 -42.90
C GLN A 86 6.71 -2.62 -43.67
N ARG A 87 5.98 -1.54 -43.36
CA ARG A 87 6.18 -0.22 -43.99
C ARG A 87 7.54 0.38 -43.66
N LYS A 88 8.03 0.21 -42.43
CA LYS A 88 9.39 0.61 -42.05
C LYS A 88 10.43 -0.20 -42.83
N THR A 89 10.24 -1.51 -42.97
CA THR A 89 11.13 -2.40 -43.73
C THR A 89 11.24 -1.98 -45.20
N LEU A 90 10.10 -1.65 -45.84
CA LEU A 90 10.08 -1.07 -47.19
C LEU A 90 10.85 0.25 -47.28
N ALA A 91 10.67 1.14 -46.30
CA ALA A 91 11.34 2.45 -46.24
C ALA A 91 12.86 2.37 -46.01
N ASN A 92 13.45 1.18 -45.79
CA ASN A 92 14.90 0.98 -45.75
C ASN A 92 15.50 0.72 -47.14
N PHE A 93 14.68 0.29 -48.12
CA PHE A 93 15.10 -0.03 -49.50
C PHE A 93 14.74 1.06 -50.52
N ASP A 94 13.89 2.01 -50.16
CA ASP A 94 13.54 3.16 -51.00
C ASP A 94 14.60 4.27 -50.88
N ALA A 95 15.34 4.55 -51.95
CA ALA A 95 16.38 5.58 -51.97
C ALA A 95 15.85 7.03 -51.81
N ALA A 96 14.53 7.26 -51.89
CA ALA A 96 13.92 8.55 -51.55
C ALA A 96 13.60 8.70 -50.04
N SER A 97 13.75 7.62 -49.25
CA SER A 97 13.44 7.60 -47.82
C SER A 97 14.59 8.15 -46.96
N ALA A 98 14.26 9.02 -45.99
CA ALA A 98 15.19 9.44 -44.93
C ALA A 98 15.59 8.31 -43.95
N LYS A 99 15.08 7.09 -44.14
CA LYS A 99 15.44 5.87 -43.40
C LYS A 99 16.10 4.80 -44.31
N TYR A 100 16.45 5.16 -45.56
CA TYR A 100 17.19 4.30 -46.50
C TYR A 100 18.51 3.78 -45.92
N VAL A 101 18.88 2.54 -46.26
CA VAL A 101 20.17 1.94 -45.91
C VAL A 101 21.06 1.89 -47.16
N PRO A 102 22.08 2.77 -47.28
CA PRO A 102 23.07 2.68 -48.34
C PRO A 102 24.05 1.50 -48.12
N GLY A 103 24.76 1.11 -49.18
CA GLY A 103 25.84 0.12 -49.14
C GLY A 103 25.69 -1.05 -50.12
N ALA A 104 24.48 -1.37 -50.54
CA ALA A 104 24.21 -2.44 -51.51
C ALA A 104 24.65 -2.07 -52.94
N ASP A 105 25.43 -2.94 -53.57
CA ASP A 105 25.77 -2.82 -55.00
C ASP A 105 24.68 -3.53 -55.84
N ILE A 106 24.14 -4.64 -55.34
CA ILE A 106 23.10 -5.41 -56.02
C ILE A 106 21.73 -4.87 -55.60
N GLN A 107 21.26 -3.81 -56.25
CA GLN A 107 19.95 -3.21 -55.93
C GLN A 107 18.80 -4.24 -56.07
N PRO A 108 18.11 -4.58 -54.96
CA PRO A 108 16.99 -5.51 -54.98
C PRO A 108 15.77 -4.88 -55.65
N ILE A 109 14.94 -5.70 -56.29
CA ILE A 109 13.57 -5.30 -56.61
C ILE A 109 12.66 -5.76 -55.47
N VAL A 110 12.02 -4.79 -54.81
CA VAL A 110 11.20 -5.02 -53.62
C VAL A 110 9.79 -5.42 -54.03
N VAL A 111 9.35 -6.60 -53.58
CA VAL A 111 8.07 -7.21 -53.96
C VAL A 111 7.15 -7.30 -52.76
N THR A 112 5.89 -6.90 -52.94
CA THR A 112 4.86 -6.91 -51.90
C THR A 112 3.55 -7.49 -52.44
N PRO A 113 2.63 -7.93 -51.57
CA PRO A 113 1.27 -8.34 -51.96
C PRO A 113 0.45 -7.25 -52.65
N ASP A 114 0.95 -6.01 -52.70
CA ASP A 114 0.28 -4.86 -53.30
C ASP A 114 0.90 -4.44 -54.64
N ASN A 115 2.21 -4.69 -54.87
CA ASN A 115 2.88 -4.30 -56.12
C ASN A 115 3.12 -5.46 -57.11
N PHE A 116 3.06 -6.73 -56.70
CA PHE A 116 3.50 -7.86 -57.55
C PHE A 116 2.73 -7.99 -58.88
N GLN A 117 1.46 -7.59 -58.89
CA GLN A 117 0.58 -7.65 -60.06
C GLN A 117 0.90 -6.59 -61.13
N ALA A 118 1.75 -5.62 -60.82
CA ALA A 118 2.18 -4.62 -61.81
C ALA A 118 3.05 -5.29 -62.88
N ALA A 119 2.74 -5.05 -64.17
CA ALA A 119 3.42 -5.70 -65.29
C ALA A 119 4.95 -5.52 -65.30
N SER A 120 5.45 -4.41 -64.75
CA SER A 120 6.89 -4.18 -64.52
C SER A 120 7.49 -5.16 -63.50
N VAL A 121 6.77 -5.47 -62.41
CA VAL A 121 7.20 -6.41 -61.37
C VAL A 121 7.06 -7.86 -61.85
N GLY A 122 5.95 -8.20 -62.51
CA GLY A 122 5.76 -9.53 -63.13
C GLY A 122 6.84 -9.88 -64.17
N THR A 123 7.34 -8.88 -64.91
CA THR A 123 8.49 -9.06 -65.81
C THR A 123 9.79 -9.35 -65.06
N VAL A 124 10.02 -8.70 -63.91
CA VAL A 124 11.22 -8.92 -63.08
C VAL A 124 11.19 -10.26 -62.34
N LEU A 125 10.03 -10.68 -61.84
CA LEU A 125 9.87 -11.98 -61.17
C LEU A 125 10.30 -13.14 -62.08
N ARG A 126 10.14 -12.97 -63.40
CA ARG A 126 10.58 -13.93 -64.43
C ARG A 126 12.05 -13.81 -64.87
N ASP A 127 12.83 -12.80 -64.45
CA ASP A 127 14.29 -12.76 -64.72
C ASP A 127 15.05 -13.48 -63.59
N PRO A 128 15.68 -14.64 -63.85
CA PRO A 128 16.40 -15.39 -62.82
C PRO A 128 17.64 -14.65 -62.30
N ARG A 129 18.15 -13.63 -63.01
CA ARG A 129 19.38 -12.91 -62.63
C ARG A 129 19.13 -11.73 -61.68
N ARG A 130 17.88 -11.27 -61.55
CA ARG A 130 17.50 -10.15 -60.66
C ARG A 130 17.26 -10.66 -59.24
N LEU A 131 17.90 -10.01 -58.27
CA LEU A 131 17.57 -10.14 -56.86
C LEU A 131 16.16 -9.58 -56.60
N LYS A 132 15.28 -10.39 -55.99
CA LYS A 132 13.97 -9.95 -55.47
C LYS A 132 13.96 -10.08 -53.95
N VAL A 133 13.52 -9.02 -53.28
CA VAL A 133 13.31 -9.00 -51.83
C VAL A 133 11.82 -8.87 -51.56
N PHE A 134 11.21 -9.96 -51.11
CA PHE A 134 9.80 -10.03 -50.80
C PHE A 134 9.59 -9.54 -49.37
N VAL A 135 8.72 -8.55 -49.12
CA VAL A 135 8.56 -7.94 -47.79
C VAL A 135 7.12 -8.11 -47.31
N PHE A 136 6.86 -9.21 -46.62
CA PHE A 136 5.52 -9.64 -46.21
C PHE A 136 5.32 -9.49 -44.70
N ASN A 137 4.06 -9.41 -44.25
CA ASN A 137 3.72 -9.61 -42.84
C ASN A 137 3.27 -11.06 -42.58
N VAL A 138 3.38 -11.53 -41.33
CA VAL A 138 3.05 -12.92 -40.96
C VAL A 138 1.59 -13.30 -41.28
N GLN A 139 0.67 -12.33 -41.28
CA GLN A 139 -0.74 -12.52 -41.63
C GLN A 139 -0.96 -12.73 -43.15
N GLN A 140 -0.01 -12.34 -43.99
CA GLN A 140 -0.01 -12.57 -45.44
C GLN A 140 0.60 -13.94 -45.83
N LEU A 141 1.36 -14.58 -44.93
CA LEU A 141 2.00 -15.89 -45.15
C LEU A 141 1.13 -17.06 -44.68
N ILE A 142 0.58 -16.96 -43.47
CA ILE A 142 -0.27 -17.99 -42.87
C ILE A 142 -1.52 -18.21 -43.75
N ARG A 143 -1.93 -19.47 -43.92
CA ARG A 143 -3.10 -19.84 -44.74
C ARG A 143 -4.35 -19.06 -44.29
N PRO A 144 -5.03 -18.32 -45.18
CA PRO A 144 -6.17 -17.47 -44.80
C PRO A 144 -7.38 -18.31 -44.38
N SER A 145 -8.11 -17.82 -43.37
CA SER A 145 -9.48 -18.27 -43.10
C SER A 145 -10.47 -17.58 -44.05
N ASP A 146 -11.74 -18.00 -44.06
CA ASP A 146 -12.78 -17.54 -45.01
C ASP A 146 -13.05 -16.02 -45.07
N LYS A 147 -12.43 -15.22 -44.19
CA LYS A 147 -12.54 -13.75 -44.15
C LYS A 147 -11.22 -13.01 -44.42
N VAL A 148 -10.13 -13.71 -44.74
CA VAL A 148 -8.79 -13.13 -44.94
C VAL A 148 -8.39 -13.21 -46.41
N SER A 149 -7.57 -12.24 -46.85
CA SER A 149 -7.19 -12.08 -48.26
C SER A 149 -6.57 -13.33 -48.87
N ARG A 150 -7.08 -13.75 -50.03
CA ARG A 150 -6.53 -14.84 -50.84
C ARG A 150 -5.45 -14.37 -51.82
N LYS A 151 -5.29 -13.05 -52.03
CA LYS A 151 -4.53 -12.39 -53.11
C LYS A 151 -3.09 -12.88 -53.36
N VAL A 152 -2.41 -13.46 -52.38
CA VAL A 152 -1.03 -14.01 -52.52
C VAL A 152 -1.04 -15.48 -53.01
N ARG A 153 -2.17 -16.18 -52.85
CA ARG A 153 -2.39 -17.60 -53.17
C ARG A 153 -3.40 -17.81 -54.31
N ASP A 154 -4.09 -16.77 -54.77
CA ASP A 154 -4.84 -16.78 -56.03
C ASP A 154 -3.87 -16.73 -57.24
N GLU A 155 -4.27 -17.27 -58.40
CA GLU A 155 -3.50 -17.18 -59.65
C GLU A 155 -3.51 -15.75 -60.20
N ASP A 156 -2.36 -15.26 -60.67
CA ASP A 156 -2.22 -13.93 -61.29
C ASP A 156 -1.88 -14.04 -62.78
N GLU A 157 -2.58 -13.28 -63.62
CA GLU A 157 -2.43 -13.32 -65.10
C GLU A 157 -1.04 -12.85 -65.58
N ASN A 158 -0.40 -11.92 -64.87
CA ASN A 158 0.93 -11.42 -65.22
C ASN A 158 2.04 -12.37 -64.76
N LEU A 159 1.81 -13.15 -63.69
CA LEU A 159 2.75 -14.15 -63.18
C LEU A 159 2.60 -15.51 -63.89
N GLY A 160 1.37 -15.96 -64.14
CA GLY A 160 1.02 -17.29 -64.64
C GLY A 160 0.89 -18.36 -63.55
N ALA A 161 0.93 -17.96 -62.28
CA ALA A 161 0.83 -18.80 -61.09
C ALA A 161 0.45 -17.91 -59.88
N ALA A 162 0.32 -18.48 -58.69
CA ALA A 162 0.21 -17.72 -57.45
C ALA A 162 1.57 -17.20 -56.97
N LEU A 163 1.59 -16.03 -56.31
CA LEU A 163 2.83 -15.46 -55.76
C LEU A 163 3.46 -16.34 -54.65
N TYR A 164 2.63 -17.06 -53.89
CA TYR A 164 3.10 -18.04 -52.90
C TYR A 164 3.82 -19.21 -53.58
N SER A 165 3.28 -19.75 -54.67
CA SER A 165 3.92 -20.85 -55.42
C SER A 165 5.25 -20.42 -56.04
N HIS A 166 5.36 -19.17 -56.51
CA HIS A 166 6.64 -18.62 -56.98
C HIS A 166 7.72 -18.49 -55.89
N LEU A 167 7.35 -18.53 -54.60
CA LEU A 167 8.29 -18.66 -53.48
C LEU A 167 8.57 -20.14 -53.13
N GLU A 168 7.56 -20.99 -53.21
CA GLU A 168 7.63 -22.45 -52.99
C GLU A 168 8.50 -23.16 -54.04
N ASP A 169 8.48 -22.68 -55.29
CA ASP A 169 9.29 -23.16 -56.43
C ASP A 169 10.74 -22.60 -56.46
N ALA A 170 11.16 -21.80 -55.47
CA ALA A 170 12.45 -21.10 -55.49
C ALA A 170 13.58 -21.89 -54.78
N ASP A 171 14.40 -22.59 -55.57
CA ASP A 171 15.56 -23.41 -55.15
C ASP A 171 16.53 -22.73 -54.16
N ASP A 172 16.56 -21.40 -54.10
CA ASP A 172 17.52 -20.56 -53.38
C ASP A 172 16.87 -19.62 -52.34
N LEU A 173 15.62 -19.85 -51.93
CA LEU A 173 14.90 -18.94 -51.04
C LEU A 173 15.55 -18.84 -49.64
N PHE A 174 15.98 -17.65 -49.25
CA PHE A 174 16.35 -17.32 -47.86
C PHE A 174 15.24 -16.55 -47.15
N VAL A 175 15.05 -16.78 -45.85
CA VAL A 175 14.06 -16.08 -45.01
C VAL A 175 14.75 -15.28 -43.92
N ILE A 176 14.41 -14.01 -43.77
CA ILE A 176 14.83 -13.16 -42.64
C ILE A 176 13.59 -12.73 -41.87
N ALA A 177 13.53 -13.01 -40.58
CA ALA A 177 12.35 -12.75 -39.75
C ALA A 177 12.66 -11.69 -38.69
N ASP A 178 12.28 -10.43 -38.94
CA ASP A 178 12.48 -9.34 -37.97
C ASP A 178 11.44 -9.40 -36.84
N GLU A 179 11.87 -8.96 -35.66
CA GLU A 179 11.21 -9.14 -34.36
C GLU A 179 10.78 -10.59 -34.09
N HIS A 180 11.71 -11.54 -34.28
CA HIS A 180 11.47 -13.00 -34.25
C HIS A 180 10.62 -13.49 -33.06
N HIS A 181 10.83 -12.91 -31.87
CA HIS A 181 10.13 -13.27 -30.64
C HIS A 181 8.60 -13.12 -30.72
N VAL A 182 8.08 -12.25 -31.59
CA VAL A 182 6.63 -12.02 -31.74
C VAL A 182 5.93 -13.25 -32.34
N TYR A 183 6.64 -14.10 -33.08
CA TYR A 183 6.01 -15.22 -33.77
C TYR A 183 5.63 -16.40 -32.85
N HIS A 184 6.07 -16.41 -31.58
CA HIS A 184 5.81 -17.52 -30.65
C HIS A 184 4.34 -17.76 -30.34
N GLU A 185 3.51 -16.71 -30.19
CA GLU A 185 2.05 -16.85 -29.99
C GLU A 185 1.35 -17.63 -31.13
N LYS A 186 2.00 -17.70 -32.29
CA LYS A 186 1.51 -18.41 -33.49
C LYS A 186 2.54 -19.39 -34.05
N ALA A 187 3.54 -19.82 -33.25
CA ALA A 187 4.73 -20.55 -33.71
C ALA A 187 4.38 -21.68 -34.67
N LYS A 188 3.45 -22.57 -34.26
CA LYS A 188 3.04 -23.73 -35.06
C LYS A 188 2.45 -23.37 -36.43
N ALA A 189 1.78 -22.23 -36.57
CA ALA A 189 1.25 -21.75 -37.85
C ALA A 189 2.29 -20.97 -38.66
N PHE A 190 3.16 -20.20 -38.02
CA PHE A 190 4.25 -19.49 -38.67
C PHE A 190 5.33 -20.45 -39.20
N SER A 191 5.91 -21.29 -38.33
CA SER A 191 6.92 -22.27 -38.72
C SER A 191 6.39 -23.29 -39.75
N ALA A 192 5.09 -23.58 -39.75
CA ALA A 192 4.46 -24.34 -40.84
C ALA A 192 4.43 -23.54 -42.14
N ALA A 193 3.94 -22.30 -42.14
CA ALA A 193 3.87 -21.45 -43.33
C ALA A 193 5.24 -21.07 -43.92
N ILE A 194 6.33 -21.16 -43.14
CA ILE A 194 7.71 -21.05 -43.60
C ILE A 194 8.24 -22.39 -44.15
N ARG A 195 7.98 -23.52 -43.47
CA ARG A 195 8.41 -24.85 -43.98
C ARG A 195 7.66 -25.26 -45.25
N ASP A 196 6.41 -24.82 -45.39
CA ASP A 196 5.62 -24.90 -46.63
C ASP A 196 6.29 -24.17 -47.83
N LEU A 197 7.29 -23.30 -47.61
CA LEU A 197 8.03 -22.59 -48.66
C LEU A 197 9.41 -23.20 -48.99
N ASN A 198 9.79 -24.33 -48.36
CA ASN A 198 11.07 -25.02 -48.57
C ASN A 198 12.35 -24.12 -48.62
N PRO A 199 12.54 -23.13 -47.72
CA PRO A 199 13.69 -22.23 -47.79
C PRO A 199 15.00 -22.91 -47.38
N VAL A 200 16.12 -22.37 -47.85
CA VAL A 200 17.49 -22.80 -47.50
C VAL A 200 17.77 -22.54 -46.01
N ALA A 201 17.44 -21.35 -45.51
CA ALA A 201 17.55 -21.01 -44.10
C ALA A 201 16.55 -19.93 -43.65
N LEU A 202 16.25 -19.91 -42.35
CA LEU A 202 15.61 -18.79 -41.65
C LEU A 202 16.61 -18.16 -40.67
N VAL A 203 16.77 -16.84 -40.78
CA VAL A 203 17.53 -15.99 -39.86
C VAL A 203 16.57 -15.07 -39.09
N GLY A 204 16.33 -15.37 -37.81
CA GLY A 204 15.53 -14.55 -36.91
C GLY A 204 16.34 -13.39 -36.33
N LEU A 205 15.83 -12.16 -36.43
CA LEU A 205 16.43 -10.97 -35.82
C LEU A 205 15.56 -10.49 -34.67
N THR A 206 16.13 -10.36 -33.47
CA THR A 206 15.43 -9.87 -32.27
C THR A 206 16.40 -9.14 -31.34
N ALA A 207 15.85 -8.47 -30.33
CA ALA A 207 16.59 -7.95 -29.17
C ALA A 207 16.09 -8.57 -27.84
N THR A 208 15.15 -9.51 -27.94
CA THR A 208 14.37 -10.06 -26.83
C THR A 208 13.94 -11.50 -27.13
N PRO A 209 14.88 -12.45 -27.36
CA PRO A 209 14.56 -13.82 -27.77
C PRO A 209 13.69 -14.54 -26.74
N ASP A 210 12.85 -15.45 -27.22
CA ASP A 210 12.13 -16.39 -26.36
C ASP A 210 13.07 -17.51 -25.87
N ARG A 211 12.79 -18.07 -24.69
CA ARG A 211 13.56 -19.19 -24.11
C ARG A 211 13.59 -20.43 -25.02
N ALA A 212 12.56 -20.64 -25.83
CA ALA A 212 12.49 -21.73 -26.81
C ALA A 212 13.43 -21.53 -28.03
N ASP A 213 13.96 -20.33 -28.24
CA ASP A 213 14.91 -20.01 -29.31
C ASP A 213 16.38 -19.99 -28.84
N TYR A 214 16.66 -20.14 -27.54
CA TYR A 214 18.02 -19.97 -27.00
C TYR A 214 19.06 -20.91 -27.63
N SER A 215 18.68 -22.15 -27.96
CA SER A 215 19.55 -23.12 -28.66
C SER A 215 19.76 -22.82 -30.16
N LYS A 216 19.11 -21.79 -30.69
CA LYS A 216 19.24 -21.31 -32.08
C LYS A 216 20.08 -20.03 -32.17
N ILE A 217 20.48 -19.45 -31.04
CA ILE A 217 21.23 -18.19 -31.02
C ILE A 217 22.65 -18.45 -31.55
N VAL A 218 22.98 -17.88 -32.70
CA VAL A 218 24.31 -17.96 -33.32
C VAL A 218 25.20 -16.77 -32.95
N PHE A 219 24.58 -15.65 -32.58
CA PHE A 219 25.26 -14.44 -32.15
C PHE A 219 24.40 -13.70 -31.13
N GLN A 220 25.03 -13.21 -30.05
CA GLN A 220 24.41 -12.37 -29.05
C GLN A 220 25.25 -11.11 -28.82
N TYR A 221 24.59 -9.96 -28.78
CA TYR A 221 25.18 -8.68 -28.39
C TYR A 221 24.21 -7.92 -27.48
N THR A 222 24.52 -7.94 -26.19
CA THR A 222 23.60 -7.57 -25.11
C THR A 222 23.45 -6.04 -24.95
N LEU A 223 22.40 -5.60 -24.25
CA LEU A 223 22.26 -4.18 -23.89
C LEU A 223 23.39 -3.71 -22.98
N GLY A 224 23.96 -4.59 -22.15
CA GLY A 224 25.13 -4.27 -21.32
C GLY A 224 26.34 -3.91 -22.18
N GLU A 225 26.61 -4.69 -23.22
CA GLU A 225 27.68 -4.43 -24.19
C GLU A 225 27.44 -3.14 -24.96
N ALA A 226 26.23 -2.94 -25.50
CA ALA A 226 25.86 -1.72 -26.21
C ALA A 226 26.06 -0.44 -25.36
N ILE A 227 25.87 -0.53 -24.04
CA ILE A 227 26.13 0.56 -23.08
C ILE A 227 27.64 0.71 -22.81
N ALA A 228 28.39 -0.38 -22.69
CA ALA A 228 29.84 -0.36 -22.46
C ALA A 228 30.61 0.19 -23.67
N ASP A 229 30.31 -0.30 -24.87
CA ASP A 229 30.96 0.04 -26.14
C ASP A 229 30.44 1.36 -26.75
N GLY A 230 29.58 2.08 -26.03
CA GLY A 230 29.15 3.43 -26.38
C GLY A 230 28.11 3.54 -27.50
N HIS A 231 27.52 2.43 -27.94
CA HIS A 231 26.62 2.37 -29.11
C HIS A 231 25.18 2.86 -28.83
N VAL A 232 24.79 2.95 -27.55
CA VAL A 232 23.49 3.50 -27.07
C VAL A 232 23.68 4.51 -25.93
N LYS A 233 22.63 5.27 -25.60
CA LYS A 233 22.55 6.09 -24.38
C LYS A 233 22.62 5.23 -23.11
N VAL A 234 23.01 5.83 -22.00
CA VAL A 234 22.92 5.24 -20.66
C VAL A 234 21.50 5.45 -20.10
N PRO A 235 20.76 4.41 -19.67
CA PRO A 235 19.48 4.60 -19.02
C PRO A 235 19.66 5.00 -17.55
N VAL A 236 19.01 6.08 -17.12
CA VAL A 236 19.06 6.63 -15.76
C VAL A 236 17.70 6.46 -15.09
N ILE A 237 17.68 5.85 -13.90
CA ILE A 237 16.45 5.69 -13.12
C ILE A 237 16.26 6.97 -12.29
N VAL A 238 15.09 7.61 -12.39
CA VAL A 238 14.78 8.81 -11.59
C VAL A 238 13.58 8.56 -10.68
N TYR A 239 13.75 8.87 -9.40
CA TYR A 239 12.77 8.59 -8.35
C TYR A 239 12.91 9.56 -7.16
N ARG A 240 11.85 9.62 -6.35
CA ARG A 240 11.79 10.40 -5.10
C ARG A 240 11.83 9.45 -3.90
N LYS A 241 12.35 9.93 -2.75
CA LYS A 241 12.30 9.19 -1.47
C LYS A 241 11.23 9.71 -0.50
N ASP A 242 10.46 10.72 -0.89
CA ASP A 242 9.36 11.33 -0.11
C ASP A 242 8.06 10.50 -0.13
N GLY A 243 8.01 9.39 -0.88
CA GLY A 243 6.80 8.60 -1.08
C GLY A 243 5.73 9.28 -1.94
N THR A 244 6.04 10.39 -2.62
CA THR A 244 5.12 11.06 -3.54
C THR A 244 4.98 10.24 -4.83
N LYS A 245 3.74 9.89 -5.15
CA LYS A 245 3.35 8.96 -6.23
C LYS A 245 2.25 9.52 -7.13
N ASP A 246 1.91 10.80 -7.01
CA ASP A 246 0.94 11.42 -7.89
C ASP A 246 1.56 11.69 -9.27
N GLU A 247 0.77 11.42 -10.31
CA GLU A 247 1.24 11.46 -11.70
C GLU A 247 1.56 12.91 -12.13
N ARG A 248 0.92 13.91 -11.52
CA ARG A 248 1.18 15.34 -11.78
C ARG A 248 2.58 15.76 -11.32
N THR A 249 3.03 15.31 -10.15
CA THR A 249 4.41 15.53 -9.68
C THR A 249 5.40 14.79 -10.58
N GLN A 250 5.13 13.53 -10.95
CA GLN A 250 6.00 12.78 -11.86
C GLN A 250 6.16 13.46 -13.23
N LEU A 251 5.07 14.00 -13.80
CA LEU A 251 5.10 14.77 -15.04
C LEU A 251 5.86 16.10 -14.89
N ARG A 252 5.74 16.77 -13.73
CA ARG A 252 6.50 18.00 -13.42
C ARG A 252 8.00 17.74 -13.34
N ASP A 253 8.39 16.71 -12.61
CA ASP A 253 9.77 16.26 -12.47
C ASP A 253 10.34 15.90 -13.86
N ALA A 254 9.57 15.20 -14.70
CA ALA A 254 9.95 14.89 -16.08
C ALA A 254 10.11 16.15 -16.97
N CYS A 255 9.23 17.14 -16.85
CA CYS A 255 9.38 18.43 -17.54
C CYS A 255 10.58 19.24 -17.03
N GLN A 256 10.99 19.08 -15.76
CA GLN A 256 12.23 19.66 -15.23
C GLN A 256 13.46 19.01 -15.87
N LEU A 257 13.54 17.67 -15.85
CA LEU A 257 14.63 16.91 -16.49
C LEU A 257 14.73 17.23 -18.00
N LEU A 258 13.60 17.35 -18.70
CA LEU A 258 13.57 17.71 -20.12
C LEU A 258 14.24 19.07 -20.37
N ARG A 259 13.87 20.11 -19.60
CA ARG A 259 14.48 21.45 -19.69
C ARG A 259 15.99 21.41 -19.39
N ASN A 260 16.42 20.61 -18.43
CA ASN A 260 17.84 20.44 -18.11
C ASN A 260 18.62 19.74 -19.24
N LYS A 261 17.97 18.82 -19.98
CA LYS A 261 18.55 18.22 -21.21
C LYS A 261 18.53 19.18 -22.40
N GLU A 262 17.53 20.05 -22.55
CA GLU A 262 17.46 21.06 -23.62
C GLU A 262 18.63 22.05 -23.58
N ILE A 263 19.04 22.46 -22.37
CA ILE A 263 20.23 23.29 -22.16
C ILE A 263 21.48 22.52 -22.62
N ALA A 264 21.61 21.23 -22.26
CA ALA A 264 22.75 20.40 -22.64
C ALA A 264 22.81 20.08 -24.15
N TYR A 265 21.66 19.85 -24.81
CA TYR A 265 21.56 19.65 -26.26
C TYR A 265 21.91 20.93 -27.03
N SER A 266 21.48 22.10 -26.56
CA SER A 266 21.84 23.40 -27.13
C SER A 266 23.35 23.67 -26.99
N ALA A 267 23.90 23.49 -25.78
CA ALA A 267 25.32 23.67 -25.51
C ALA A 267 26.20 22.74 -26.37
N TYR A 268 25.76 21.50 -26.63
CA TYR A 268 26.46 20.61 -27.55
C TYR A 268 26.51 21.17 -28.98
N GLN A 269 25.37 21.65 -29.50
CA GLN A 269 25.27 22.24 -30.85
C GLN A 269 26.03 23.56 -30.98
N GLU A 270 26.23 24.31 -29.89
CA GLU A 270 27.13 25.47 -29.85
C GLU A 270 28.62 25.08 -29.92
N THR A 271 28.98 23.88 -29.45
CA THR A 271 30.37 23.37 -29.49
C THR A 271 30.71 22.52 -30.72
N ASP A 272 29.72 21.90 -31.37
CA ASP A 272 29.85 21.08 -32.58
C ASP A 272 28.87 21.62 -33.65
N PRO A 273 29.21 22.70 -34.38
CA PRO A 273 28.27 23.38 -35.29
C PRO A 273 27.82 22.55 -36.50
N ASP A 274 28.57 21.49 -36.83
CA ASP A 274 28.23 20.52 -37.88
C ASP A 274 27.27 19.43 -37.37
N ALA A 275 26.99 19.38 -36.06
CA ALA A 275 26.02 18.44 -35.49
C ALA A 275 24.58 18.77 -35.94
N PRO A 276 23.75 17.75 -36.22
CA PRO A 276 22.36 17.96 -36.60
C PRO A 276 21.58 18.65 -35.46
N ARG A 277 20.71 19.59 -35.80
CA ARG A 277 19.83 20.25 -34.81
C ARG A 277 18.77 19.28 -34.30
N VAL A 278 18.98 18.78 -33.08
CA VAL A 278 18.05 17.85 -32.41
C VAL A 278 17.42 18.54 -31.20
N LYS A 279 16.08 18.47 -31.10
CA LYS A 279 15.31 18.81 -29.90
C LYS A 279 15.05 17.55 -29.07
N PRO A 280 15.36 17.49 -27.77
CA PRO A 280 14.98 16.37 -26.92
C PRO A 280 13.45 16.32 -26.72
N VAL A 281 12.90 15.12 -26.55
CA VAL A 281 11.45 14.88 -26.39
C VAL A 281 11.15 14.05 -25.14
N LEU A 282 10.09 14.45 -24.44
CA LEU A 282 9.46 13.69 -23.36
C LEU A 282 8.47 12.66 -23.93
N PHE A 283 8.59 11.39 -23.55
CA PHE A 283 7.65 10.33 -23.95
C PHE A 283 6.90 9.76 -22.74
N VAL A 284 5.57 9.85 -22.74
CA VAL A 284 4.70 9.39 -21.65
C VAL A 284 3.85 8.20 -22.10
N VAL A 285 3.90 7.11 -21.32
CA VAL A 285 3.17 5.87 -21.59
C VAL A 285 2.00 5.72 -20.61
N CYS A 286 0.80 5.95 -21.11
CA CYS A 286 -0.45 5.92 -20.34
C CYS A 286 -1.14 4.54 -20.35
N GLN A 287 -2.18 4.41 -19.54
CA GLN A 287 -2.95 3.17 -19.37
C GLN A 287 -4.08 3.02 -20.39
N SER A 288 -4.81 4.11 -20.69
CA SER A 288 -6.00 4.15 -21.53
C SER A 288 -6.09 5.46 -22.33
N ILE A 289 -6.94 5.50 -23.35
CA ILE A 289 -7.15 6.69 -24.21
C ILE A 289 -7.67 7.89 -23.40
N GLY A 290 -8.54 7.66 -22.41
CA GLY A 290 -8.99 8.70 -21.49
C GLY A 290 -7.87 9.27 -20.63
N HIS A 291 -7.02 8.39 -20.05
CA HIS A 291 -5.83 8.80 -19.29
C HIS A 291 -4.88 9.61 -20.18
N ALA A 292 -4.62 9.22 -21.43
CA ALA A 292 -3.77 10.01 -22.33
C ALA A 292 -4.29 11.43 -22.57
N LYS A 293 -5.60 11.60 -22.76
CA LYS A 293 -6.27 12.91 -22.92
C LYS A 293 -6.15 13.76 -21.64
N GLU A 294 -6.26 13.14 -20.46
CA GLU A 294 -6.04 13.81 -19.16
C GLU A 294 -4.58 14.26 -18.99
N VAL A 295 -3.61 13.40 -19.32
CA VAL A 295 -2.17 13.69 -19.22
C VAL A 295 -1.70 14.72 -20.25
N GLY A 296 -2.24 14.69 -21.47
CA GLY A 296 -2.03 15.76 -22.45
C GLY A 296 -2.54 17.10 -21.92
N GLY A 297 -3.76 17.11 -21.40
CA GLY A 297 -4.35 18.27 -20.71
C GLY A 297 -3.62 18.74 -19.45
N ILE A 298 -2.84 17.88 -18.78
CA ILE A 298 -1.93 18.26 -17.67
C ILE A 298 -0.65 18.89 -18.23
N LEU A 299 0.00 18.28 -19.23
CA LEU A 299 1.25 18.75 -19.81
C LEU A 299 1.11 20.10 -20.52
N ALA A 300 -0.05 20.39 -21.10
CA ALA A 300 -0.39 21.67 -21.72
C ALA A 300 -0.48 22.85 -20.72
N GLN A 301 -0.48 22.60 -19.41
CA GLN A 301 -0.64 23.66 -18.39
C GLN A 301 0.65 24.42 -18.12
N SER A 302 0.51 25.69 -17.73
CA SER A 302 1.62 26.51 -17.24
C SER A 302 2.37 25.82 -16.11
N GLY A 303 3.71 25.86 -16.16
CA GLY A 303 4.61 25.14 -15.26
C GLY A 303 5.01 23.73 -15.73
N MET A 304 4.29 23.14 -16.69
CA MET A 304 4.64 21.86 -17.35
C MET A 304 5.37 22.13 -18.69
N ILE A 305 4.81 21.70 -19.83
CA ILE A 305 5.27 22.14 -21.17
C ILE A 305 4.71 23.54 -21.47
N GLY A 306 3.49 23.84 -21.01
CA GLY A 306 2.89 25.18 -21.05
C GLY A 306 2.16 25.56 -22.35
N ASP A 307 2.21 24.71 -23.37
CA ASP A 307 1.54 24.90 -24.67
C ASP A 307 1.02 23.55 -25.18
N GLY A 308 -0.29 23.47 -25.42
CA GLY A 308 -0.93 22.25 -25.92
C GLY A 308 -0.54 21.89 -27.35
N SER A 309 -0.08 22.84 -28.17
CA SER A 309 0.41 22.56 -29.52
C SER A 309 1.77 21.82 -29.54
N GLN A 310 2.46 21.80 -28.40
CA GLN A 310 3.74 21.10 -28.20
C GLN A 310 3.57 19.71 -27.56
N VAL A 311 2.32 19.28 -27.32
CA VAL A 311 1.96 18.00 -26.69
C VAL A 311 1.14 17.17 -27.67
N LEU A 312 1.68 16.03 -28.11
CA LEU A 312 1.09 15.19 -29.15
C LEU A 312 0.51 13.89 -28.59
N GLU A 313 -0.81 13.71 -28.73
CA GLU A 313 -1.53 12.51 -28.26
C GLU A 313 -1.64 11.44 -29.36
N ILE A 314 -1.01 10.28 -29.13
CA ILE A 314 -0.97 9.16 -30.08
C ILE A 314 -1.67 7.92 -29.54
N THR A 315 -2.84 7.65 -30.09
CA THR A 315 -3.75 6.56 -29.73
C THR A 315 -4.34 5.91 -30.99
N SER A 316 -5.14 4.86 -30.84
CA SER A 316 -5.85 4.21 -31.96
C SER A 316 -6.93 5.08 -32.61
N GLU A 317 -7.20 6.27 -32.05
CA GLU A 317 -8.17 7.26 -32.51
C GLU A 317 -7.50 8.52 -33.08
N SER A 318 -6.16 8.56 -33.16
CA SER A 318 -5.42 9.74 -33.63
C SER A 318 -5.62 9.99 -35.12
N SER A 319 -5.78 11.26 -35.49
CA SER A 319 -5.99 11.71 -36.87
C SER A 319 -4.71 11.64 -37.71
N ASP A 320 -4.86 11.64 -39.04
CA ASP A 320 -3.73 11.65 -39.98
C ASP A 320 -2.77 12.82 -39.72
N VAL A 321 -3.29 13.99 -39.32
CA VAL A 321 -2.48 15.17 -38.93
C VAL A 321 -1.60 14.89 -37.72
N ALA A 322 -2.10 14.15 -36.72
CA ALA A 322 -1.31 13.75 -35.55
C ALA A 322 -0.26 12.68 -35.91
N LEU A 323 -0.56 11.79 -36.87
CA LEU A 323 0.38 10.81 -37.39
C LEU A 323 1.47 11.45 -38.28
N GLU A 324 1.14 12.52 -39.01
CA GLU A 324 2.13 13.31 -39.75
C GLU A 324 3.05 14.08 -38.80
N ALA A 325 2.50 14.76 -37.79
CA ALA A 325 3.29 15.43 -36.75
C ALA A 325 4.21 14.46 -35.99
N LEU A 326 3.77 13.22 -35.78
CA LEU A 326 4.56 12.15 -35.18
C LEU A 326 5.73 11.69 -36.07
N ALA A 327 5.54 11.65 -37.39
CA ALA A 327 6.61 11.34 -38.33
C ALA A 327 7.66 12.47 -38.38
N LYS A 328 7.21 13.72 -38.24
CA LYS A 328 8.01 14.95 -38.28
C LYS A 328 8.65 15.35 -36.94
N VAL A 329 8.59 14.50 -35.90
CA VAL A 329 9.11 14.84 -34.56
C VAL A 329 10.64 14.86 -34.45
N GLU A 330 11.36 14.37 -35.46
CA GLU A 330 12.82 14.52 -35.56
C GLU A 330 13.23 15.78 -36.36
N GLU A 331 12.29 16.50 -36.97
CA GLU A 331 12.59 17.68 -37.79
C GLU A 331 12.97 18.90 -36.90
N PRO A 332 14.03 19.68 -37.23
CA PRO A 332 14.54 20.75 -36.36
C PRO A 332 13.52 21.83 -35.98
N ASP A 333 12.55 22.10 -36.85
CA ASP A 333 11.50 23.09 -36.69
C ASP A 333 10.25 22.54 -35.96
N SER A 334 10.15 21.21 -35.78
CA SER A 334 9.01 20.55 -35.13
C SER A 334 8.64 21.18 -33.77
N PRO A 335 7.37 21.53 -33.52
CA PRO A 335 6.95 22.14 -32.26
C PRO A 335 6.83 21.13 -31.10
N ILE A 336 6.83 19.82 -31.40
CA ILE A 336 6.50 18.77 -30.43
C ILE A 336 7.63 18.58 -29.42
N ARG A 337 7.25 18.63 -28.14
CA ARG A 337 8.15 18.53 -26.96
C ARG A 337 7.77 17.37 -26.06
N ALA A 338 6.49 17.00 -26.03
CA ALA A 338 6.00 15.81 -25.35
C ALA A 338 5.10 14.97 -26.26
N ILE A 339 5.23 13.64 -26.16
CA ILE A 339 4.34 12.67 -26.81
C ILE A 339 3.68 11.82 -25.71
N VAL A 340 2.36 11.73 -25.74
CA VAL A 340 1.55 10.93 -24.80
C VAL A 340 0.91 9.78 -25.58
N SER A 341 1.10 8.53 -25.17
CA SER A 341 0.61 7.39 -25.97
C SER A 341 0.08 6.19 -25.17
N VAL A 342 -0.82 5.45 -25.84
CA VAL A 342 -1.53 4.28 -25.32
C VAL A 342 -1.34 3.13 -26.30
N ASN A 343 -0.36 2.27 -26.04
CA ASN A 343 -0.06 1.02 -26.77
C ASN A 343 0.27 1.13 -28.28
N MET A 344 -0.07 2.21 -28.98
CA MET A 344 0.19 2.38 -30.42
C MET A 344 1.68 2.49 -30.75
N LEU A 345 2.44 3.24 -29.94
CA LEU A 345 3.88 3.38 -30.10
C LEU A 345 4.69 2.18 -29.54
N ARG A 346 4.13 0.96 -29.62
CA ARG A 346 4.87 -0.30 -29.38
C ARG A 346 5.75 -0.69 -30.56
N GLU A 347 5.26 -0.48 -31.78
CA GLU A 347 5.89 -0.90 -33.05
C GLU A 347 6.03 0.28 -34.04
N GLY A 348 6.90 0.14 -35.05
CA GLY A 348 6.96 1.01 -36.23
C GLY A 348 7.62 2.39 -36.06
N TRP A 349 7.24 3.18 -35.05
CA TRP A 349 7.80 4.52 -34.84
C TRP A 349 9.28 4.45 -34.41
N ASP A 350 10.19 5.13 -35.12
CA ASP A 350 11.64 5.03 -34.93
C ASP A 350 12.28 6.42 -34.89
N VAL A 351 12.63 6.87 -33.67
CA VAL A 351 13.21 8.20 -33.39
C VAL A 351 14.42 8.10 -32.46
N LYS A 352 15.32 9.08 -32.57
CA LYS A 352 16.59 9.20 -31.82
C LYS A 352 16.51 10.19 -30.64
N ASN A 353 15.52 11.07 -30.64
CA ASN A 353 15.49 12.27 -29.81
C ASN A 353 14.71 12.17 -28.49
N ILE A 354 14.09 11.03 -28.18
CA ILE A 354 13.54 10.76 -26.84
C ILE A 354 14.66 10.88 -25.80
N ALA A 355 14.40 11.69 -24.77
CA ALA A 355 15.39 12.07 -23.75
C ALA A 355 14.89 11.84 -22.31
N VAL A 356 13.57 11.91 -22.10
CA VAL A 356 12.91 11.56 -20.84
C VAL A 356 11.74 10.63 -21.13
N ILE A 357 11.56 9.57 -20.34
CA ILE A 357 10.44 8.64 -20.43
C ILE A 357 9.70 8.62 -19.09
N VAL A 358 8.36 8.68 -19.13
CA VAL A 358 7.49 8.55 -17.94
C VAL A 358 6.55 7.36 -18.14
N ALA A 359 6.60 6.41 -17.21
CA ALA A 359 5.76 5.21 -17.24
C ALA A 359 4.59 5.30 -16.24
N LEU A 360 3.49 5.95 -16.62
CA LEU A 360 2.27 6.10 -15.81
C LEU A 360 1.41 4.82 -15.76
N ARG A 361 2.06 3.66 -15.74
CA ARG A 361 1.41 2.35 -15.67
C ARG A 361 2.33 1.31 -15.03
N LYS A 362 1.73 0.32 -14.36
CA LYS A 362 2.44 -0.93 -14.10
C LYS A 362 2.77 -1.60 -15.43
N LEU A 363 4.05 -1.82 -15.68
CA LEU A 363 4.55 -2.52 -16.85
C LEU A 363 4.38 -4.03 -16.61
N ALA A 364 3.41 -4.63 -17.30
CA ALA A 364 2.99 -6.02 -17.06
C ALA A 364 3.83 -7.07 -17.83
N SER A 365 4.87 -6.65 -18.56
CA SER A 365 5.73 -7.51 -19.37
C SER A 365 7.14 -6.92 -19.46
N GLN A 366 8.14 -7.80 -19.41
CA GLN A 366 9.56 -7.46 -19.60
C GLN A 366 9.79 -6.96 -21.03
N THR A 367 9.32 -7.71 -22.03
CA THR A 367 9.39 -7.36 -23.46
C THR A 367 8.80 -5.98 -23.76
N LEU A 368 7.64 -5.64 -23.16
CA LEU A 368 7.03 -4.32 -23.33
C LEU A 368 7.89 -3.19 -22.74
N THR A 369 8.62 -3.48 -21.65
CA THR A 369 9.53 -2.54 -21.00
C THR A 369 10.77 -2.29 -21.86
N GLU A 370 11.37 -3.36 -22.40
CA GLU A 370 12.54 -3.31 -23.30
C GLU A 370 12.20 -2.60 -24.63
N GLN A 371 11.01 -2.83 -25.19
CA GLN A 371 10.52 -2.14 -26.39
C GLN A 371 10.28 -0.64 -26.18
N ILE A 372 9.87 -0.22 -24.99
CA ILE A 372 9.74 1.21 -24.62
C ILE A 372 11.13 1.82 -24.42
N LEU A 373 12.01 1.16 -23.65
CA LEU A 373 13.34 1.66 -23.33
C LEU A 373 14.24 1.76 -24.58
N GLY A 374 14.18 0.76 -25.47
CA GLY A 374 14.91 0.70 -26.74
C GLY A 374 14.62 1.86 -27.70
N ARG A 375 13.51 2.58 -27.49
CA ARG A 375 13.20 3.82 -28.23
C ARG A 375 13.96 5.01 -27.67
N GLY A 376 14.05 5.09 -26.35
CA GLY A 376 14.84 6.09 -25.63
C GLY A 376 16.35 5.91 -25.76
N LEU A 377 16.83 4.69 -25.95
CA LEU A 377 18.26 4.34 -25.95
C LEU A 377 19.07 4.81 -27.16
N ARG A 378 18.44 5.26 -28.26
CA ARG A 378 19.18 5.72 -29.45
C ARG A 378 19.98 7.01 -29.16
N LEU A 379 21.20 7.08 -29.69
CA LEU A 379 22.06 8.28 -29.62
C LEU A 379 21.46 9.40 -30.50
N PRO A 380 21.34 10.66 -30.02
CA PRO A 380 20.65 11.71 -30.75
C PRO A 380 21.49 12.20 -31.94
N PHE A 381 22.78 12.39 -31.72
CA PHE A 381 23.77 12.87 -32.68
C PHE A 381 24.56 11.72 -33.35
N GLY A 382 24.03 10.49 -33.33
CA GLY A 382 24.66 9.27 -33.89
C GLY A 382 25.81 8.70 -33.06
N LYS A 383 26.67 9.57 -32.50
CA LYS A 383 27.76 9.29 -31.56
C LYS A 383 27.36 9.65 -30.11
N ARG A 384 28.11 9.15 -29.12
CA ARG A 384 28.14 9.74 -27.77
C ARG A 384 28.88 11.08 -27.83
N THR A 385 28.41 12.03 -27.04
CA THR A 385 28.89 13.42 -26.98
C THR A 385 29.89 13.66 -25.85
N GLY A 386 29.93 12.77 -24.85
CA GLY A 386 30.65 12.99 -23.59
C GLY A 386 29.87 13.83 -22.57
N ILE A 387 28.73 14.41 -22.95
CA ILE A 387 27.87 15.19 -22.07
C ILE A 387 26.79 14.27 -21.49
N ALA A 388 26.89 13.97 -20.20
CA ALA A 388 26.01 13.00 -19.52
C ALA A 388 24.52 13.24 -19.81
N ASN A 389 24.00 14.46 -19.64
CA ASN A 389 22.58 14.76 -19.89
C ASN A 389 22.12 14.51 -21.35
N VAL A 390 23.03 14.51 -22.33
CA VAL A 390 22.75 14.21 -23.75
C VAL A 390 22.86 12.70 -24.03
N ASP A 391 23.88 12.07 -23.46
CA ASP A 391 24.19 10.64 -23.62
C ASP A 391 23.34 9.75 -22.70
N GLN A 392 22.38 10.32 -21.97
CA GLN A 392 21.48 9.63 -21.04
C GLN A 392 20.01 9.77 -21.43
N VAL A 393 19.24 8.69 -21.26
CA VAL A 393 17.77 8.75 -21.21
C VAL A 393 17.29 8.59 -19.77
N ASP A 394 16.53 9.57 -19.28
CA ASP A 394 16.00 9.53 -17.92
C ASP A 394 14.65 8.82 -17.90
N LEU A 395 14.50 7.82 -17.05
CA LEU A 395 13.28 7.05 -16.85
C LEU A 395 12.67 7.40 -15.49
N VAL A 396 11.63 8.23 -15.51
CA VAL A 396 10.81 8.55 -14.34
C VAL A 396 9.78 7.43 -14.17
N ALA A 397 9.91 6.68 -13.08
CA ALA A 397 9.13 5.46 -12.87
C ALA A 397 8.62 5.32 -11.42
N HIS A 398 7.47 4.65 -11.29
CA HIS A 398 7.03 4.09 -10.01
C HIS A 398 7.96 2.94 -9.56
N ASP A 399 7.98 2.62 -8.26
CA ASP A 399 8.77 1.58 -7.58
C ASP A 399 8.92 0.25 -8.33
N SER A 400 7.97 -0.11 -9.20
CA SER A 400 7.98 -1.35 -9.98
C SER A 400 9.21 -1.50 -10.88
N TYR A 401 9.79 -0.40 -11.38
CA TYR A 401 11.04 -0.50 -12.16
C TYR A 401 12.25 -0.77 -11.26
N GLN A 402 12.30 -0.16 -10.07
CA GLN A 402 13.31 -0.50 -9.06
C GLN A 402 13.16 -1.96 -8.59
N GLN A 403 11.94 -2.46 -8.44
CA GLN A 403 11.68 -3.86 -8.10
C GLN A 403 12.10 -4.83 -9.22
N LEU A 404 11.85 -4.48 -10.49
CA LEU A 404 12.27 -5.28 -11.66
C LEU A 404 13.80 -5.33 -11.80
N LEU A 405 14.52 -4.27 -11.38
CA LEU A 405 15.98 -4.26 -11.27
C LEU A 405 16.51 -4.95 -10.00
N ALA A 406 15.77 -4.90 -8.90
CA ALA A 406 16.12 -5.56 -7.64
C ALA A 406 15.87 -7.08 -7.68
N GLN A 407 15.03 -7.56 -8.60
CA GLN A 407 15.03 -8.93 -9.08
C GLN A 407 16.32 -9.19 -9.88
N LYS A 408 17.42 -9.40 -9.14
CA LYS A 408 18.81 -9.53 -9.62
C LYS A 408 18.97 -10.43 -10.85
N ASP A 409 18.12 -11.44 -10.96
CA ASP A 409 18.24 -12.54 -11.91
C ASP A 409 17.59 -12.25 -13.26
N VAL A 410 16.60 -11.34 -13.34
CA VAL A 410 15.83 -11.08 -14.57
C VAL A 410 16.69 -10.45 -15.66
N LEU A 411 17.40 -9.36 -15.32
CA LEU A 411 18.33 -8.74 -16.27
C LEU A 411 19.61 -9.58 -16.43
N ARG A 412 20.11 -10.22 -15.35
CA ARG A 412 21.25 -11.15 -15.46
C ARG A 412 21.01 -12.28 -16.45
N GLN A 413 19.79 -12.84 -16.55
CA GLN A 413 19.46 -13.90 -17.52
C GLN A 413 19.56 -13.48 -19.01
N ARG A 414 19.77 -12.19 -19.33
CA ARG A 414 20.10 -11.69 -20.67
C ARG A 414 21.40 -10.87 -20.73
N ILE A 415 22.17 -10.87 -19.65
CA ILE A 415 23.45 -10.12 -19.51
C ILE A 415 24.62 -11.05 -19.15
N GLN A 416 24.34 -12.27 -18.68
CA GLN A 416 25.30 -13.36 -18.53
C GLN A 416 24.65 -14.70 -18.95
N LEU A 417 24.60 -14.96 -20.25
CA LEU A 417 24.67 -16.31 -20.79
C LEU A 417 26.11 -16.51 -21.31
N PRO A 418 26.90 -17.46 -20.78
CA PRO A 418 28.26 -17.66 -21.26
C PRO A 418 28.24 -18.23 -22.68
N SER A 419 29.08 -17.67 -23.55
CA SER A 419 29.25 -18.08 -24.95
C SER A 419 30.09 -19.37 -25.08
N THR A 420 29.53 -20.47 -24.58
CA THR A 420 30.09 -21.83 -24.74
C THR A 420 29.02 -22.77 -25.27
N ALA A 421 29.26 -23.34 -26.45
CA ALA A 421 28.47 -24.46 -26.94
C ALA A 421 28.56 -25.63 -25.94
N VAL A 422 27.42 -26.21 -25.58
CA VAL A 422 27.40 -27.48 -24.86
C VAL A 422 27.55 -28.56 -25.93
N GLU A 423 28.76 -29.13 -26.05
CA GLU A 423 28.91 -30.41 -26.75
C GLU A 423 28.09 -31.46 -26.00
N VAL A 424 27.31 -32.24 -26.74
CA VAL A 424 26.42 -33.26 -26.21
C VAL A 424 26.86 -34.60 -26.79
N ASP A 425 26.94 -35.63 -25.96
CA ASP A 425 27.25 -36.98 -26.43
C ASP A 425 26.12 -37.58 -27.29
N GLU A 426 26.38 -38.73 -27.93
CA GLU A 426 25.41 -39.45 -28.76
C GLU A 426 24.16 -39.94 -27.98
N GLN A 427 24.07 -39.70 -26.68
CA GLN A 427 22.97 -40.09 -25.79
C GLN A 427 22.26 -38.90 -25.12
N GLY A 428 22.66 -37.66 -25.40
CA GLY A 428 21.92 -36.45 -25.01
C GLY A 428 22.26 -35.90 -23.61
N ALA A 429 23.36 -36.33 -22.98
CA ALA A 429 23.73 -35.89 -21.64
C ALA A 429 24.73 -34.71 -21.64
N ALA A 430 24.53 -33.74 -20.74
CA ALA A 430 25.47 -32.65 -20.52
C ALA A 430 26.41 -32.97 -19.34
N THR A 431 27.69 -33.19 -19.61
CA THR A 431 28.69 -33.59 -18.61
C THR A 431 29.50 -32.40 -18.10
N THR A 432 29.16 -31.86 -16.92
CA THR A 432 30.04 -30.93 -16.20
C THR A 432 31.12 -31.71 -15.43
N ALA A 433 32.39 -31.37 -15.62
CA ALA A 433 33.50 -31.98 -14.91
C ALA A 433 33.44 -31.74 -13.39
N GLU A 434 33.99 -32.68 -12.61
CA GLU A 434 34.00 -32.66 -11.15
C GLU A 434 34.88 -31.53 -10.58
N VAL A 435 34.49 -30.99 -9.42
CA VAL A 435 35.30 -30.03 -8.65
C VAL A 435 35.55 -30.59 -7.25
N ASP A 436 36.82 -30.67 -6.87
CA ASP A 436 37.30 -31.25 -5.61
C ASP A 436 36.91 -30.37 -4.40
N HIS A 437 36.34 -31.00 -3.36
CA HIS A 437 35.97 -30.36 -2.10
C HIS A 437 37.03 -30.60 -1.00
N SER A 438 38.26 -30.12 -1.19
CA SER A 438 39.32 -30.32 -0.19
C SER A 438 40.37 -29.19 0.00
N GLN A 439 39.94 -27.98 0.42
CA GLN A 439 40.66 -27.17 1.44
C GLN A 439 39.87 -25.92 1.93
N PRO A 440 40.26 -25.29 3.07
CA PRO A 440 39.37 -24.41 3.84
C PRO A 440 39.48 -22.91 3.50
N LEU A 441 38.47 -22.15 3.95
CA LEU A 441 38.48 -20.69 4.04
C LEU A 441 38.75 -20.26 5.50
N ASP A 442 39.80 -19.48 5.70
CA ASP A 442 40.08 -18.74 6.95
C ASP A 442 39.79 -17.23 6.75
N PRO A 443 39.56 -16.43 7.81
CA PRO A 443 38.74 -15.22 7.71
C PRO A 443 39.49 -13.87 7.68
N MET A 444 38.74 -12.83 7.28
CA MET A 444 38.94 -11.43 7.66
C MET A 444 37.58 -10.90 8.18
N ALA A 445 37.45 -10.13 9.27
CA ALA A 445 38.12 -8.87 9.64
C ALA A 445 37.74 -7.72 8.69
N ASP A 446 37.14 -6.60 9.12
CA ASP A 446 36.71 -6.16 10.46
C ASP A 446 35.43 -5.31 10.39
N SER A 447 34.71 -5.19 11.51
CA SER A 447 33.86 -4.02 11.79
C SER A 447 33.79 -3.72 13.29
N GLU A 448 34.25 -2.54 13.68
CA GLU A 448 34.28 -2.11 15.07
C GLU A 448 32.89 -1.65 15.55
N GLN A 449 32.40 -2.22 16.66
CA GLN A 449 31.54 -1.51 17.60
C GLN A 449 32.00 -1.76 19.04
N VAL A 450 32.03 -0.67 19.82
CA VAL A 450 32.73 -0.60 21.10
C VAL A 450 31.79 -0.88 22.28
N GLY A 451 32.20 -1.83 23.12
CA GLY A 451 32.05 -1.72 24.58
C GLY A 451 30.71 -2.14 25.19
N SER A 452 30.62 -3.42 25.55
CA SER A 452 29.74 -3.90 26.63
C SER A 452 30.51 -4.83 27.58
N THR A 453 30.35 -4.60 28.88
CA THR A 453 30.82 -5.41 30.03
C THR A 453 29.94 -5.01 31.22
N ASP A 454 29.46 -5.86 32.15
CA ASP A 454 29.66 -7.28 32.52
C ASP A 454 28.38 -7.77 33.27
N THR A 455 28.05 -9.02 33.67
CA THR A 455 28.54 -10.43 33.61
C THR A 455 27.37 -11.35 34.10
N VAL A 456 27.25 -12.68 33.92
CA VAL A 456 27.87 -13.72 33.06
C VAL A 456 26.90 -14.93 32.95
N GLY A 457 26.99 -15.75 31.88
CA GLY A 457 26.28 -17.05 31.76
C GLY A 457 24.79 -16.96 31.33
N GLY A 458 24.19 -17.91 30.61
CA GLY A 458 24.58 -19.29 30.24
C GLY A 458 23.56 -20.30 30.82
N GLN A 459 23.05 -21.32 30.11
CA GLN A 459 23.38 -21.90 28.80
C GLN A 459 22.25 -22.85 28.33
N GLY A 460 22.10 -23.09 27.01
CA GLY A 460 21.51 -24.33 26.44
C GLY A 460 19.99 -24.56 26.50
N GLY A 461 19.50 -25.59 25.78
CA GLY A 461 18.09 -26.01 25.79
C GLY A 461 17.73 -27.18 24.83
N ARG A 462 16.43 -27.54 24.82
CA ARG A 462 15.70 -28.61 24.05
C ARG A 462 15.41 -29.96 24.76
N SER A 463 14.10 -30.16 25.00
CA SER A 463 13.28 -31.34 24.64
C SER A 463 13.01 -32.51 25.61
N SER A 464 11.70 -32.64 25.92
CA SER A 464 10.84 -33.85 25.89
C SER A 464 10.79 -34.90 27.03
N LEU A 465 9.54 -35.36 27.27
CA LEU A 465 9.03 -36.53 28.03
C LEU A 465 8.56 -36.34 29.49
N ASP A 466 7.37 -35.74 29.59
CA ASP A 466 6.17 -36.18 30.34
C ASP A 466 6.04 -36.09 31.90
N PRO A 467 4.80 -35.93 32.43
CA PRO A 467 4.51 -35.45 33.81
C PRO A 467 4.10 -36.60 34.76
N ALA A 468 3.70 -36.42 36.03
CA ALA A 468 3.13 -35.29 36.79
C ALA A 468 3.41 -35.48 38.31
N PRO A 469 2.87 -34.69 39.29
CA PRO A 469 1.92 -33.57 39.16
C PRO A 469 2.23 -32.30 39.98
N GLY A 470 1.50 -31.21 39.68
CA GLY A 470 1.08 -30.27 40.71
C GLY A 470 1.44 -28.77 40.55
N GLN A 471 0.92 -28.09 39.52
CA GLN A 471 0.33 -26.73 39.64
C GLN A 471 -0.22 -26.17 38.31
N GLN A 472 -0.99 -25.07 38.44
CA GLN A 472 -1.35 -24.04 37.43
C GLN A 472 -2.62 -24.20 36.55
N THR A 473 -3.51 -23.21 36.72
CA THR A 473 -4.33 -22.45 35.75
C THR A 473 -4.40 -22.88 34.26
N LEU A 474 -5.60 -22.78 33.65
CA LEU A 474 -5.93 -21.75 32.62
C LEU A 474 -7.43 -21.77 32.20
N PHE A 475 -7.95 -20.58 31.86
CA PHE A 475 -8.89 -20.16 30.78
C PHE A 475 -9.97 -21.07 30.11
N ASP A 476 -11.09 -20.40 29.79
CA ASP A 476 -11.94 -20.40 28.56
C ASP A 476 -12.55 -21.66 27.88
N PHE A 477 -13.89 -21.53 27.72
CA PHE A 477 -14.75 -21.79 26.55
C PHE A 477 -15.15 -23.23 26.06
N PHE A 478 -16.43 -23.56 26.33
CA PHE A 478 -17.44 -24.24 25.48
C PHE A 478 -17.23 -25.67 24.92
N GLY A 479 -18.27 -26.55 25.05
CA GLY A 479 -18.40 -27.77 24.23
C GLY A 479 -19.38 -28.89 24.70
N HIS A 480 -20.70 -28.68 24.55
CA HIS A 480 -21.83 -29.64 24.40
C HIS A 480 -21.89 -31.06 25.04
N GLU A 481 -23.05 -31.32 25.69
CA GLU A 481 -24.01 -32.46 25.52
C GLU A 481 -23.74 -33.91 26.03
N ASP A 482 -24.61 -34.30 26.99
CA ASP A 482 -25.53 -35.48 27.02
C ASP A 482 -25.16 -36.89 27.57
N THR A 483 -26.23 -37.56 28.08
CA THR A 483 -26.38 -38.94 28.61
C THR A 483 -25.69 -39.25 29.97
N GLU A 484 -26.40 -39.65 31.05
CA GLU A 484 -27.10 -40.94 31.38
C GLU A 484 -26.10 -42.07 31.77
N GLU A 485 -26.29 -42.93 32.79
CA GLU A 485 -27.38 -43.13 33.78
C GLU A 485 -26.89 -43.87 35.07
N ASP A 486 -27.74 -43.96 36.10
CA ASP A 486 -27.84 -44.99 37.18
C ASP A 486 -26.75 -45.32 38.25
N GLY A 487 -27.23 -45.75 39.44
CA GLY A 487 -26.76 -47.06 39.95
C GLY A 487 -26.43 -47.41 41.43
N HIS A 488 -27.12 -46.91 42.48
CA HIS A 488 -27.15 -47.49 43.86
C HIS A 488 -25.85 -47.60 44.74
N GLY A 489 -26.04 -47.76 46.07
CA GLY A 489 -25.00 -47.98 47.12
C GLY A 489 -24.91 -49.46 47.59
N PRO A 490 -24.49 -49.82 48.85
CA PRO A 490 -24.38 -49.00 50.08
C PRO A 490 -23.04 -49.16 50.87
N GLU A 491 -22.98 -48.65 52.12
CA GLU A 491 -21.87 -48.86 53.09
C GLU A 491 -21.78 -50.31 53.64
N PRO A 492 -20.70 -50.65 54.38
CA PRO A 492 -20.79 -50.58 55.86
C PRO A 492 -19.51 -50.07 56.58
N GLY A 493 -19.69 -49.36 57.71
CA GLY A 493 -18.59 -48.83 58.55
C GLY A 493 -18.26 -49.65 59.80
N LEU A 494 -17.48 -49.05 60.73
CA LEU A 494 -17.26 -49.44 62.15
C LEU A 494 -16.53 -48.27 62.86
N THR A 495 -17.23 -47.36 63.55
CA THR A 495 -17.63 -47.43 64.98
C THR A 495 -16.50 -47.23 65.99
N PHE A 496 -16.58 -46.11 66.73
CA PHE A 496 -16.28 -46.05 68.16
C PHE A 496 -17.45 -45.35 68.87
N GLN A 497 -17.69 -45.69 70.13
CA GLN A 497 -18.90 -45.33 70.89
C GLN A 497 -18.57 -44.56 72.17
N GLU A 498 -19.61 -44.05 72.84
CA GLU A 498 -19.59 -43.22 74.06
C GLU A 498 -19.01 -41.81 73.84
N THR A 499 -19.75 -40.72 74.11
CA THR A 499 -20.71 -40.52 75.20
C THR A 499 -21.97 -39.80 74.72
N GLU A 500 -23.15 -40.33 75.04
CA GLU A 500 -24.44 -39.66 74.77
C GLU A 500 -24.75 -38.55 75.81
N SER A 501 -25.84 -37.80 75.58
CA SER A 501 -26.43 -36.83 76.53
C SER A 501 -25.76 -35.46 76.69
N ARG A 502 -25.74 -34.66 75.60
CA ARG A 502 -25.94 -33.20 75.70
C ARG A 502 -26.58 -32.62 74.43
N THR A 503 -27.88 -32.32 74.54
CA THR A 503 -28.69 -31.40 73.71
C THR A 503 -28.39 -31.27 72.22
N GLN A 504 -29.38 -31.62 71.38
CA GLN A 504 -29.50 -31.03 70.04
C GLN A 504 -29.52 -29.50 70.16
N ILE A 505 -28.43 -28.85 69.76
CA ILE A 505 -28.42 -27.40 69.50
C ILE A 505 -28.97 -27.23 68.09
N LYS A 506 -30.11 -26.54 67.94
CA LYS A 506 -30.60 -26.14 66.63
C LYS A 506 -29.54 -25.28 65.96
N GLY A 507 -29.24 -25.54 64.69
CA GLY A 507 -28.51 -24.57 63.88
C GLY A 507 -29.33 -23.26 63.78
N PRO A 508 -28.70 -22.08 63.78
CA PRO A 508 -29.40 -20.80 63.72
C PRO A 508 -30.35 -20.73 62.52
N GLU A 509 -31.63 -20.43 62.76
CA GLU A 509 -32.63 -20.33 61.68
C GLU A 509 -32.36 -19.08 60.83
N THR A 510 -31.88 -19.29 59.60
CA THR A 510 -31.78 -18.23 58.59
C THR A 510 -33.14 -17.98 57.94
N ARG A 511 -33.53 -16.71 57.79
CA ARG A 511 -34.73 -16.30 57.04
C ARG A 511 -34.47 -15.14 56.11
N SER A 512 -35.11 -15.18 54.94
CA SER A 512 -35.17 -14.08 53.98
C SER A 512 -36.22 -13.04 54.38
N ARG A 513 -36.48 -12.04 53.53
CA ARG A 513 -37.58 -11.08 53.70
C ARG A 513 -38.96 -11.75 53.80
N VAL A 514 -39.91 -11.03 54.39
CA VAL A 514 -41.31 -11.49 54.57
C VAL A 514 -41.98 -11.68 53.19
N GLU A 515 -42.91 -12.62 53.10
CA GLU A 515 -43.66 -12.89 51.87
C GLU A 515 -44.42 -11.63 51.41
N ASN A 516 -44.35 -11.32 50.11
CA ASN A 516 -44.84 -10.07 49.48
C ASN A 516 -44.11 -8.78 49.89
N ALA A 517 -43.06 -8.83 50.72
CA ALA A 517 -42.30 -7.64 51.09
C ALA A 517 -41.38 -7.14 49.95
N PRO A 518 -41.31 -5.80 49.73
CA PRO A 518 -40.58 -5.21 48.62
C PRO A 518 -39.06 -5.28 48.81
N GLN A 519 -38.36 -5.35 47.69
CA GLN A 519 -36.92 -5.11 47.63
C GLN A 519 -36.67 -3.61 47.38
N ILE A 520 -35.78 -3.00 48.15
CA ILE A 520 -35.56 -1.55 48.17
C ILE A 520 -34.19 -1.22 47.58
N THR A 521 -34.17 -0.42 46.50
CA THR A 521 -32.94 0.11 45.90
C THR A 521 -32.58 1.44 46.56
N PHE A 522 -31.64 1.43 47.51
CA PHE A 522 -31.12 2.63 48.16
C PHE A 522 -30.02 3.28 47.30
N PRO A 523 -30.17 4.56 46.89
CA PRO A 523 -29.16 5.26 46.09
C PRO A 523 -28.01 5.81 46.96
N ARG A 524 -26.89 5.11 47.05
CA ARG A 524 -25.70 5.62 47.77
C ARG A 524 -24.92 6.60 46.89
N ARG A 525 -24.88 7.87 47.28
CA ARG A 525 -24.12 8.90 46.56
C ARG A 525 -22.63 8.80 46.91
N GLU A 526 -21.78 8.55 45.92
CA GLU A 526 -20.32 8.46 46.06
C GLU A 526 -19.61 9.56 45.25
N ALA A 527 -18.36 9.87 45.61
CA ALA A 527 -17.49 10.78 44.86
C ALA A 527 -16.41 9.99 44.12
N ARG A 528 -16.13 10.36 42.86
CA ARG A 528 -15.05 9.78 42.04
C ARG A 528 -14.22 10.88 41.38
N LEU A 529 -12.92 10.63 41.25
CA LEU A 529 -11.99 11.52 40.55
C LEU A 529 -12.04 11.25 39.04
N VAL A 530 -12.65 12.17 38.29
CA VAL A 530 -12.69 12.17 36.82
C VAL A 530 -11.75 13.25 36.27
N TYR A 531 -11.37 13.17 34.99
CA TYR A 531 -10.67 14.27 34.33
C TYR A 531 -11.62 15.43 34.03
N SER A 532 -11.12 16.66 34.12
CA SER A 532 -11.88 17.83 33.66
C SER A 532 -12.15 17.76 32.14
N PRO A 533 -13.22 18.40 31.65
CA PRO A 533 -13.38 18.65 30.22
C PRO A 533 -12.14 19.35 29.66
N PHE A 534 -11.72 18.99 28.44
CA PHE A 534 -10.59 19.66 27.80
C PHE A 534 -11.02 21.01 27.23
N SER A 535 -10.15 22.01 27.30
CA SER A 535 -10.39 23.32 26.67
C SER A 535 -9.13 23.85 25.99
N LEU A 536 -9.26 24.19 24.72
CA LEU A 536 -8.20 24.88 23.95
C LEU A 536 -7.92 26.30 24.47
N ALA A 537 -8.69 26.82 25.42
CA ALA A 537 -8.38 28.07 26.12
C ALA A 537 -7.25 27.91 27.16
N GLU A 538 -7.02 26.69 27.67
CA GLU A 538 -5.94 26.41 28.65
C GLU A 538 -4.55 26.24 28.01
N VAL A 539 -4.48 26.13 26.67
CA VAL A 539 -3.23 25.97 25.91
C VAL A 539 -2.56 27.35 25.69
N PRO A 540 -1.33 27.59 26.17
CA PRO A 540 -0.62 28.86 25.97
C PRO A 540 -0.25 29.13 24.50
N ASP A 541 -0.20 30.40 24.11
CA ASP A 541 0.35 30.79 22.79
C ASP A 541 1.86 30.53 22.70
N GLY A 542 2.59 30.62 23.82
CA GLY A 542 4.03 30.35 23.89
C GLY A 542 4.39 28.90 23.55
N ASP A 543 3.56 27.94 23.96
CA ASP A 543 3.77 26.51 23.69
C ASP A 543 3.54 26.20 22.20
N ALA A 544 2.56 26.88 21.59
CA ALA A 544 2.32 26.83 20.15
C ALA A 544 3.45 27.49 19.35
N GLU A 545 3.93 28.68 19.75
CA GLU A 545 5.11 29.32 19.15
C GLU A 545 6.35 28.43 19.25
N ALA A 546 6.61 27.82 20.41
CA ALA A 546 7.73 26.90 20.62
C ALA A 546 7.64 25.68 19.69
N ALA A 547 6.46 25.04 19.60
CA ALA A 547 6.21 23.93 18.69
C ALA A 547 6.40 24.31 17.21
N GLY A 548 6.15 25.57 16.84
CA GLY A 548 6.35 26.09 15.48
C GLY A 548 7.81 26.20 15.06
N THR A 549 8.75 26.43 15.99
CA THR A 549 10.16 26.77 15.68
C THR A 549 10.92 25.70 14.86
N ALA A 550 10.50 24.44 14.92
CA ALA A 550 11.09 23.37 14.12
C ALA A 550 10.80 23.50 12.60
N PHE A 551 9.83 24.33 12.21
CA PHE A 551 9.27 24.39 10.85
C PHE A 551 9.52 25.73 10.14
N ILE A 552 10.59 26.44 10.52
CA ILE A 552 11.01 27.72 9.92
C ILE A 552 11.51 27.53 8.48
N ASN A 553 12.33 26.52 8.25
CA ASN A 553 12.90 26.22 6.94
C ASN A 553 11.97 25.30 6.13
N GLU A 554 12.02 25.41 4.81
CA GLU A 554 11.37 24.43 3.93
C GLU A 554 12.21 23.15 3.86
N VAL A 555 11.56 22.00 3.69
CA VAL A 555 12.27 20.72 3.58
C VAL A 555 12.61 20.48 2.10
N PRO A 556 13.89 20.56 1.68
CA PRO A 556 14.25 20.33 0.29
C PRO A 556 13.95 18.89 -0.09
N THR A 557 13.35 18.70 -1.26
CA THR A 557 13.04 17.38 -1.82
C THR A 557 13.91 17.13 -3.04
N PHE A 558 14.42 15.91 -3.20
CA PHE A 558 15.42 15.60 -4.22
C PHE A 558 14.96 14.49 -5.18
N LEU A 559 15.29 14.66 -6.46
CA LEU A 559 15.30 13.62 -7.46
C LEU A 559 16.61 12.84 -7.32
N PHE A 560 16.49 11.56 -6.96
CA PHE A 560 17.60 10.63 -6.96
C PHE A 560 17.72 10.06 -8.38
N ARG A 561 18.88 10.30 -9.01
CA ARG A 561 19.24 9.81 -10.34
C ARG A 561 20.26 8.67 -10.18
N ASP A 562 19.99 7.52 -10.78
CA ASP A 562 20.84 6.32 -10.73
C ASP A 562 21.11 5.82 -12.16
N ALA A 563 22.32 6.03 -12.66
CA ALA A 563 22.72 5.61 -14.00
C ALA A 563 23.05 4.11 -14.06
N LEU A 564 22.47 3.39 -15.01
CA LEU A 564 22.80 1.99 -15.32
C LEU A 564 23.96 1.94 -16.31
N THR A 565 25.16 2.21 -15.79
CA THR A 565 26.41 2.14 -16.56
C THR A 565 26.84 0.69 -16.77
N ALA A 566 27.67 0.43 -17.78
CA ALA A 566 28.27 -0.88 -18.02
C ALA A 566 29.77 -0.73 -18.31
N LYS A 567 30.57 -1.74 -17.93
CA LYS A 567 32.01 -1.81 -18.20
C LYS A 567 32.36 -3.19 -18.75
N ARG A 568 33.15 -3.20 -19.83
CA ARG A 568 33.72 -4.41 -20.42
C ARG A 568 35.05 -4.75 -19.74
N THR A 569 35.22 -5.99 -19.32
CA THR A 569 36.36 -6.49 -18.54
C THR A 569 36.87 -7.78 -19.21
N GLY A 570 37.60 -7.63 -20.31
CA GLY A 570 37.84 -8.74 -21.24
C GLY A 570 36.56 -9.07 -21.99
N THR A 571 36.11 -10.32 -21.94
CA THR A 571 34.83 -10.77 -22.50
C THR A 571 33.63 -10.38 -21.64
N ASP A 572 33.79 -10.30 -20.31
CA ASP A 572 32.68 -10.07 -19.39
C ASP A 572 32.18 -8.61 -19.40
N ILE A 573 30.86 -8.43 -19.25
CA ILE A 573 30.24 -7.15 -18.93
C ILE A 573 29.79 -7.11 -17.47
N GLN A 574 30.24 -6.08 -16.74
CA GLN A 574 29.66 -5.71 -15.46
C GLN A 574 28.74 -4.49 -15.62
N ILE A 575 27.45 -4.65 -15.34
CA ILE A 575 26.53 -3.52 -15.18
C ILE A 575 26.62 -2.98 -13.76
N ILE A 576 26.78 -1.66 -13.65
CA ILE A 576 27.02 -0.93 -12.40
C ILE A 576 25.97 0.19 -12.29
N ARG A 577 25.17 0.13 -11.23
CA ARG A 577 24.30 1.24 -10.81
C ARG A 577 25.19 2.31 -10.17
N THR A 578 25.32 3.44 -10.83
CA THR A 578 26.13 4.58 -10.39
C THR A 578 25.18 5.70 -9.94
N PRO A 579 25.12 6.03 -8.64
CA PRO A 579 24.35 7.17 -8.14
C PRO A 579 24.93 8.48 -8.68
N GLU A 580 24.08 9.36 -9.17
CA GLU A 580 24.46 10.66 -9.71
C GLU A 580 24.05 11.82 -8.80
N ALA A 581 24.52 13.03 -9.13
CA ALA A 581 24.18 14.24 -8.40
C ALA A 581 22.65 14.41 -8.31
N HIS A 582 22.17 14.72 -7.11
CA HIS A 582 20.74 14.84 -6.86
C HIS A 582 20.24 16.21 -7.32
N GLU A 583 19.17 16.24 -8.11
CA GLU A 583 18.53 17.49 -8.54
C GLU A 583 17.44 17.88 -7.53
N GLU A 584 17.32 19.17 -7.19
CA GLU A 584 16.23 19.62 -6.32
C GLU A 584 14.90 19.51 -7.08
N ALA A 585 13.97 18.72 -6.54
CA ALA A 585 12.70 18.39 -7.16
C ALA A 585 11.68 19.51 -6.93
N GLN A 586 11.00 19.96 -7.99
CA GLN A 586 9.92 20.93 -7.83
C GLN A 586 8.83 20.41 -6.89
N GLN A 587 8.48 21.22 -5.90
CA GLN A 587 7.45 20.90 -4.91
C GLN A 587 6.08 21.47 -5.31
N ALA A 588 5.01 20.82 -4.86
CA ALA A 588 3.69 21.41 -4.81
C ALA A 588 3.56 22.21 -3.51
N LEU A 589 3.96 23.49 -3.58
CA LEU A 589 3.80 24.44 -2.49
C LEU A 589 2.32 24.83 -2.35
N ALA A 590 1.88 25.15 -1.13
CA ALA A 590 0.52 25.61 -0.84
C ALA A 590 0.53 26.97 -0.13
N GLY A 591 -0.43 27.82 -0.47
CA GLY A 591 -0.62 29.11 0.18
C GLY A 591 -0.91 28.99 1.67
N LEU A 592 -0.49 30.00 2.44
CA LEU A 592 -0.65 30.03 3.89
C LEU A 592 -2.11 30.05 4.35
N ASP A 593 -3.05 30.46 3.50
CA ASP A 593 -4.49 30.28 3.71
C ASP A 593 -4.89 28.80 3.81
N ILE A 594 -4.45 27.97 2.86
CA ILE A 594 -4.66 26.51 2.87
C ILE A 594 -3.99 25.89 4.11
N VAL A 595 -2.75 26.27 4.42
CA VAL A 595 -2.03 25.82 5.62
C VAL A 595 -2.80 26.14 6.90
N ARG A 596 -3.33 27.37 7.02
CA ARG A 596 -4.08 27.82 8.20
C ARG A 596 -5.35 26.99 8.40
N ASP A 597 -6.13 26.74 7.35
CA ASP A 597 -7.37 25.97 7.47
C ASP A 597 -7.14 24.46 7.62
N GLU A 598 -6.08 23.88 7.02
CA GLU A 598 -5.64 22.50 7.27
C GLU A 598 -5.31 22.29 8.77
N LEU A 599 -4.47 23.15 9.34
CA LEU A 599 -4.05 23.04 10.74
C LEU A 599 -5.20 23.30 11.73
N VAL A 600 -6.09 24.26 11.44
CA VAL A 600 -7.28 24.51 12.27
C VAL A 600 -8.24 23.32 12.23
N SER A 601 -8.44 22.72 11.05
CA SER A 601 -9.26 21.52 10.88
C SER A 601 -8.69 20.35 11.68
N LEU A 602 -7.37 20.15 11.66
CA LEU A 602 -6.70 19.09 12.41
C LEU A 602 -6.88 19.22 13.92
N ILE A 603 -6.77 20.43 14.49
CA ILE A 603 -7.07 20.65 15.93
C ILE A 603 -8.52 20.26 16.22
N MET A 604 -9.47 20.74 15.43
CA MET A 604 -10.90 20.46 15.64
C MET A 604 -11.28 18.98 15.44
N GLN A 605 -10.45 18.18 14.77
CA GLN A 605 -10.67 16.75 14.58
C GLN A 605 -10.19 15.85 15.74
N GLN A 606 -9.54 16.38 16.79
CA GLN A 606 -9.21 15.55 17.95
C GLN A 606 -10.48 15.25 18.78
N PRO A 607 -10.77 13.99 19.16
CA PRO A 607 -12.02 13.62 19.83
C PRO A 607 -12.31 14.36 21.15
N GLU A 608 -11.26 14.78 21.85
CA GLU A 608 -11.35 15.49 23.13
C GLU A 608 -11.61 16.99 22.97
N VAL A 609 -11.58 17.54 21.75
CA VAL A 609 -11.84 18.96 21.48
C VAL A 609 -13.35 19.22 21.28
N PRO A 610 -13.98 20.07 22.11
CA PRO A 610 -15.40 20.40 21.96
C PRO A 610 -15.73 21.07 20.62
N GLN A 611 -16.83 20.64 19.97
CA GLN A 611 -17.24 21.11 18.64
C GLN A 611 -18.04 22.42 18.70
N GLU A 612 -17.41 23.46 19.24
CA GLU A 612 -18.03 24.74 19.56
C GLU A 612 -17.32 25.94 18.91
N LYS A 613 -17.98 27.11 18.94
CA LYS A 613 -17.42 28.37 18.42
C LYS A 613 -16.19 28.86 19.21
N ALA A 614 -16.13 28.63 20.53
CA ALA A 614 -15.01 29.06 21.35
C ALA A 614 -13.74 28.23 21.05
N SER A 615 -13.83 26.90 21.08
CA SER A 615 -12.76 26.00 20.64
C SER A 615 -12.31 26.27 19.19
N LYS A 616 -13.21 26.54 18.22
CA LYS A 616 -12.79 26.92 16.86
C LYS A 616 -12.02 28.25 16.80
N ASN A 617 -12.35 29.22 17.65
CA ASN A 617 -11.59 30.46 17.77
C ASN A 617 -10.23 30.24 18.46
N ALA A 618 -10.18 29.37 19.47
CA ALA A 618 -8.93 29.00 20.15
C ALA A 618 -7.98 28.21 19.22
N ALA A 619 -8.50 27.31 18.39
CA ALA A 619 -7.72 26.65 17.33
C ALA A 619 -7.10 27.68 16.36
N LYS A 620 -7.87 28.69 15.91
CA LYS A 620 -7.35 29.78 15.08
C LYS A 620 -6.26 30.62 15.77
N ARG A 621 -6.41 30.89 17.07
CA ARG A 621 -5.37 31.55 17.90
C ARG A 621 -4.09 30.71 17.90
N LEU A 622 -4.19 29.43 18.28
CA LEU A 622 -3.04 28.53 18.40
C LEU A 622 -2.33 28.30 17.06
N VAL A 623 -3.06 28.19 15.95
CA VAL A 623 -2.45 28.10 14.62
C VAL A 623 -1.75 29.40 14.22
N LYS A 624 -2.26 30.58 14.58
CA LYS A 624 -1.54 31.85 14.37
C LYS A 624 -0.24 31.91 15.18
N ALA A 625 -0.27 31.49 16.45
CA ALA A 625 0.90 31.42 17.31
C ALA A 625 1.94 30.42 16.75
N PHE A 626 1.51 29.21 16.40
CA PHE A 626 2.35 28.19 15.77
C PHE A 626 3.02 28.66 14.47
N LEU A 627 2.28 29.31 13.57
CA LEU A 627 2.83 29.83 12.32
C LEU A 627 3.83 30.97 12.56
N LYS A 628 3.60 31.84 13.56
CA LYS A 628 4.59 32.84 14.01
C LYS A 628 5.89 32.18 14.48
N GLY A 629 5.80 31.09 15.25
CA GLY A 629 6.95 30.27 15.63
C GLY A 629 7.69 29.68 14.42
N ALA A 630 6.94 29.25 13.40
CA ALA A 630 7.44 28.73 12.12
C ALA A 630 7.89 29.82 11.11
N GLY A 631 8.19 31.04 11.58
CA GLY A 631 8.73 32.13 10.76
C GLY A 631 7.72 32.92 9.93
N VAL A 632 6.41 32.73 10.14
CA VAL A 632 5.34 33.50 9.48
C VAL A 632 5.02 34.73 10.31
N THR A 633 5.78 35.81 10.11
CA THR A 633 5.72 37.03 10.92
C THR A 633 4.68 38.04 10.42
N ASP A 634 4.30 37.99 9.15
CA ASP A 634 3.34 38.92 8.53
C ASP A 634 2.04 38.19 8.10
N PRO A 635 0.83 38.71 8.41
CA PRO A 635 -0.43 38.15 7.90
C PRO A 635 -0.51 38.03 6.38
N GLU A 636 0.05 38.99 5.64
CA GLU A 636 0.06 39.08 4.16
C GLU A 636 1.22 38.29 3.51
N GLN A 637 2.07 37.65 4.33
CA GLN A 637 3.20 36.84 3.85
C GLN A 637 2.72 35.71 2.92
N THR A 638 3.09 35.79 1.64
CA THR A 638 2.78 34.79 0.60
C THR A 638 3.71 33.57 0.65
N ALA A 639 4.30 33.26 1.82
CA ALA A 639 5.19 32.12 1.96
C ALA A 639 4.43 30.81 1.68
N GLU A 640 5.00 30.01 0.79
CA GLU A 640 4.31 28.89 0.14
C GLU A 640 4.94 27.58 0.65
N TRP A 641 4.16 26.76 1.35
CA TRP A 641 4.69 25.64 2.16
C TRP A 641 4.66 24.30 1.43
N GLY A 642 5.79 23.59 1.45
CA GLY A 642 5.95 22.25 0.88
C GLY A 642 5.13 21.18 1.61
N ARG A 643 4.74 20.13 0.89
CA ARG A 643 3.91 19.03 1.41
C ARG A 643 4.50 18.40 2.69
N ILE A 644 5.80 18.16 2.69
CA ILE A 644 6.51 17.50 3.81
C ILE A 644 6.45 18.38 5.06
N ARG A 645 6.81 19.67 4.93
CA ARG A 645 6.73 20.66 6.02
C ARG A 645 5.31 20.78 6.57
N ARG A 646 4.28 20.85 5.72
CA ARG A 646 2.87 20.87 6.16
C ARG A 646 2.50 19.63 6.98
N GLN A 647 2.91 18.44 6.54
CA GLN A 647 2.65 17.18 7.27
C GLN A 647 3.41 17.09 8.60
N GLN A 648 4.66 17.53 8.66
CA GLN A 648 5.46 17.54 9.88
C GLN A 648 4.94 18.57 10.89
N ALA A 649 4.59 19.78 10.42
CA ALA A 649 3.97 20.81 11.23
C ALA A 649 2.61 20.37 11.80
N ALA A 650 1.79 19.71 10.98
CA ALA A 650 0.51 19.14 11.37
C ALA A 650 0.64 18.13 12.53
N GLU A 651 1.59 17.19 12.47
CA GLU A 651 1.79 16.23 13.56
C GLU A 651 2.49 16.87 14.77
N GLY A 652 3.40 17.84 14.59
CA GLY A 652 3.99 18.60 15.70
C GLY A 652 2.94 19.35 16.53
N LEU A 653 2.05 20.08 15.85
CA LEU A 653 0.88 20.74 16.46
C LEU A 653 -0.05 19.72 17.16
N ARG A 654 -0.24 18.53 16.57
CA ARG A 654 -1.04 17.46 17.17
C ARG A 654 -0.44 16.92 18.47
N GLN A 655 0.87 16.69 18.50
CA GLN A 655 1.57 16.15 19.66
C GLN A 655 1.57 17.17 20.82
N MET A 656 1.68 18.47 20.52
CA MET A 656 1.45 19.54 21.50
C MET A 656 0.04 19.43 22.12
N ILE A 657 -1.02 19.41 21.30
CA ILE A 657 -2.41 19.29 21.79
C ILE A 657 -2.62 18.02 22.62
N ARG A 658 -2.11 16.87 22.16
CA ARG A 658 -2.13 15.60 22.91
C ARG A 658 -1.45 15.69 24.28
N THR A 659 -0.35 16.43 24.38
CA THR A 659 0.36 16.64 25.65
C THR A 659 -0.50 17.39 26.66
N HIS A 660 -1.23 18.43 26.24
CA HIS A 660 -2.20 19.10 27.13
C HIS A 660 -3.41 18.23 27.47
N ILE A 661 -3.89 17.40 26.54
CA ILE A 661 -4.98 16.43 26.78
C ILE A 661 -4.58 15.38 27.82
N ALA A 662 -3.33 14.92 27.82
CA ALA A 662 -2.80 13.98 28.81
C ALA A 662 -2.63 14.63 30.20
N ASN A 663 -2.18 15.89 30.24
CA ASN A 663 -1.90 16.65 31.47
C ASN A 663 -3.14 17.32 32.09
N ARG A 664 -4.36 16.88 31.74
CA ARG A 664 -5.61 17.41 32.32
C ARG A 664 -5.69 17.20 33.82
N LYS A 665 -6.28 18.18 34.51
CA LYS A 665 -6.55 18.11 35.95
C LYS A 665 -7.64 17.07 36.23
N ARG A 666 -7.61 16.51 37.45
CA ARG A 666 -8.69 15.70 38.00
C ARG A 666 -9.62 16.57 38.85
N GLN A 667 -10.90 16.25 38.84
CA GLN A 667 -11.97 16.89 39.61
C GLN A 667 -12.89 15.82 40.20
N GLU A 668 -13.59 16.16 41.27
CA GLU A 668 -14.61 15.29 41.84
C GLU A 668 -15.91 15.36 41.02
N ALA A 669 -16.42 14.21 40.61
CA ALA A 669 -17.80 14.01 40.17
C ALA A 669 -18.53 13.13 41.18
N TYR A 670 -19.86 13.26 41.25
CA TYR A 670 -20.70 12.42 42.10
C TYR A 670 -21.53 11.47 41.25
N GLU A 671 -21.74 10.24 41.74
CA GLU A 671 -22.63 9.25 41.13
C GLU A 671 -23.46 8.50 42.19
N PHE A 672 -24.55 7.87 41.77
CA PHE A 672 -25.42 7.07 42.63
C PHE A 672 -25.20 5.57 42.41
N VAL A 673 -24.55 4.91 43.39
CA VAL A 673 -24.41 3.46 43.44
C VAL A 673 -25.71 2.84 43.96
N LYS A 674 -26.30 1.92 43.19
CA LYS A 674 -27.58 1.28 43.51
C LYS A 674 -27.37 0.15 44.53
N ILE A 675 -27.77 0.35 45.79
CA ILE A 675 -27.61 -0.63 46.88
C ILE A 675 -28.92 -1.37 47.12
N THR A 676 -28.91 -2.69 46.97
CA THR A 676 -30.09 -3.54 47.21
C THR A 676 -30.28 -3.84 48.70
N LEU A 677 -31.50 -3.66 49.19
CA LEU A 677 -31.93 -3.92 50.57
C LEU A 677 -33.23 -4.73 50.60
N PRO A 678 -33.52 -5.46 51.69
CA PRO A 678 -32.64 -5.74 52.83
C PRO A 678 -31.45 -6.64 52.44
N LEU A 679 -30.47 -6.75 53.33
CA LEU A 679 -29.47 -7.82 53.24
C LEU A 679 -30.11 -9.11 53.75
N GLU A 680 -30.18 -10.14 52.91
CA GLU A 680 -30.83 -11.41 53.22
C GLU A 680 -29.93 -12.61 52.80
N PRO A 681 -30.01 -13.75 53.52
CA PRO A 681 -30.84 -14.02 54.69
C PRO A 681 -30.25 -13.45 56.00
N VAL A 682 -31.10 -13.26 57.01
CA VAL A 682 -30.68 -12.90 58.38
C VAL A 682 -30.79 -14.12 59.31
N VAL A 683 -29.91 -14.16 60.32
CA VAL A 683 -29.94 -15.17 61.38
C VAL A 683 -30.91 -14.76 62.49
N ILE A 684 -31.86 -15.64 62.80
CA ILE A 684 -32.70 -15.54 63.99
C ILE A 684 -32.00 -16.25 65.17
N SER A 685 -31.89 -15.57 66.30
CA SER A 685 -31.38 -16.13 67.56
C SER A 685 -32.48 -16.84 68.35
N ASP A 686 -32.14 -17.87 69.14
CA ASP A 686 -33.11 -18.57 70.00
C ASP A 686 -33.83 -17.66 71.02
N GLN A 687 -33.23 -16.50 71.33
CA GLN A 687 -33.82 -15.45 72.17
C GLN A 687 -34.49 -14.39 71.28
N THR A 688 -35.78 -14.57 70.99
CA THR A 688 -36.64 -13.52 70.42
C THR A 688 -37.82 -13.20 71.34
N ALA A 689 -38.43 -12.03 71.15
CA ALA A 689 -39.73 -11.70 71.74
C ALA A 689 -40.69 -11.21 70.66
N ASN A 690 -41.99 -11.53 70.77
CA ASN A 690 -42.99 -10.91 69.90
C ASN A 690 -43.14 -9.43 70.27
N ALA A 691 -42.97 -8.53 69.30
CA ALA A 691 -42.93 -7.08 69.50
C ALA A 691 -44.09 -6.51 70.33
N TYR A 692 -45.28 -7.09 70.18
CA TYR A 692 -46.52 -6.61 70.79
C TYR A 692 -46.79 -7.16 72.20
N ASN A 693 -46.06 -8.21 72.62
CA ASN A 693 -46.25 -8.88 73.91
C ASN A 693 -45.15 -8.54 74.94
N VAL A 694 -44.43 -7.43 74.73
CA VAL A 694 -43.26 -7.02 75.53
C VAL A 694 -43.66 -6.03 76.63
N THR A 695 -43.52 -6.44 77.89
CA THR A 695 -43.80 -5.56 79.06
C THR A 695 -42.66 -4.60 79.39
N LYS A 696 -41.45 -4.84 78.88
CA LYS A 696 -40.28 -3.98 79.05
C LYS A 696 -39.29 -4.17 77.88
N PHE A 697 -38.96 -3.07 77.20
CA PHE A 697 -37.95 -3.06 76.16
C PHE A 697 -36.58 -3.57 76.66
N THR A 698 -35.97 -4.44 75.88
CA THR A 698 -34.60 -4.96 76.05
C THR A 698 -33.75 -4.55 74.85
N LYS A 699 -32.65 -3.84 75.09
CA LYS A 699 -31.70 -3.37 74.06
C LYS A 699 -31.05 -4.56 73.35
N GLY A 700 -30.94 -4.49 72.03
CA GLY A 700 -30.26 -5.49 71.19
C GLY A 700 -31.00 -6.82 71.00
N LEU A 701 -32.12 -7.04 71.70
CA LEU A 701 -32.96 -8.22 71.52
C LEU A 701 -33.59 -8.23 70.11
N GLN A 702 -33.74 -9.41 69.51
CA GLN A 702 -34.48 -9.58 68.27
C GLN A 702 -35.99 -9.65 68.54
N TYR A 703 -36.75 -8.75 67.94
CA TYR A 703 -38.20 -8.70 68.02
C TYR A 703 -38.84 -9.28 66.75
N THR A 704 -39.81 -10.17 66.93
CA THR A 704 -40.57 -10.88 65.87
C THR A 704 -42.04 -10.47 65.87
N GLY A 705 -42.82 -10.92 64.88
CA GLY A 705 -44.27 -10.75 64.84
C GLY A 705 -44.76 -9.41 64.29
N TRP A 706 -43.88 -8.67 63.64
CA TRP A 706 -44.20 -7.48 62.83
C TRP A 706 -45.10 -7.83 61.64
N GLY A 707 -46.03 -6.93 61.30
CA GLY A 707 -46.93 -7.04 60.15
C GLY A 707 -46.49 -6.28 58.90
N LYS A 708 -45.57 -5.32 59.03
CA LYS A 708 -45.09 -4.44 57.94
C LYS A 708 -43.57 -4.28 57.90
N ASN A 709 -42.83 -4.93 58.79
CA ASN A 709 -41.38 -5.01 58.65
C ASN A 709 -41.06 -5.88 57.42
N VAL A 710 -40.21 -5.39 56.51
CA VAL A 710 -39.73 -6.16 55.36
C VAL A 710 -38.97 -7.42 55.82
N MET A 711 -38.36 -7.38 57.01
CA MET A 711 -37.69 -8.53 57.62
C MET A 711 -38.50 -9.15 58.77
N PRO A 712 -38.43 -10.48 58.98
CA PRO A 712 -39.16 -11.15 60.06
C PRO A 712 -38.65 -10.79 61.47
N ILE A 713 -37.52 -10.10 61.57
CA ILE A 713 -36.90 -9.61 62.81
C ILE A 713 -36.44 -8.15 62.68
N ALA A 714 -36.41 -7.45 63.81
CA ALA A 714 -35.63 -6.22 64.00
C ALA A 714 -35.04 -6.17 65.42
N SER A 715 -33.88 -5.54 65.58
CA SER A 715 -33.31 -5.20 66.88
C SER A 715 -33.01 -3.71 66.97
N PHE A 716 -32.97 -3.18 68.20
CA PHE A 716 -32.92 -1.74 68.46
C PHE A 716 -31.96 -1.40 69.59
N ASP A 717 -31.33 -0.24 69.50
CA ASP A 717 -30.41 0.32 70.46
C ASP A 717 -31.10 1.20 71.53
N ALA A 718 -32.28 1.76 71.21
CA ALA A 718 -33.07 2.63 72.09
C ALA A 718 -34.58 2.30 72.09
N GLY A 719 -35.19 2.31 73.29
CA GLY A 719 -36.61 2.03 73.47
C GLY A 719 -37.52 3.21 73.14
N THR A 720 -37.19 4.39 73.68
CA THR A 720 -37.97 5.64 73.56
C THR A 720 -37.87 6.33 72.20
N THR A 721 -37.11 5.77 71.26
CA THR A 721 -36.99 6.29 69.89
C THR A 721 -37.21 5.20 68.86
N GLU A 722 -36.23 4.32 68.66
CA GLU A 722 -36.24 3.36 67.56
C GLU A 722 -37.36 2.33 67.67
N TRP A 723 -37.56 1.76 68.87
CA TRP A 723 -38.60 0.76 69.09
C TRP A 723 -40.02 1.36 69.06
N GLU A 724 -40.22 2.55 69.63
CA GLU A 724 -41.49 3.30 69.52
C GLU A 724 -41.79 3.72 68.06
N LEU A 725 -40.78 4.14 67.28
CA LEU A 725 -40.93 4.39 65.84
C LEU A 725 -41.32 3.12 65.08
N ALA A 726 -40.67 1.99 65.34
CA ALA A 726 -40.98 0.72 64.70
C ALA A 726 -42.42 0.26 64.99
N LEU A 727 -42.88 0.35 66.25
CA LEU A 727 -44.26 0.06 66.62
C LEU A 727 -45.26 0.99 65.92
N LEU A 728 -44.97 2.30 65.84
CA LEU A 728 -45.81 3.28 65.15
C LEU A 728 -45.92 2.97 63.66
N MET A 729 -44.80 2.68 62.99
CA MET A 729 -44.77 2.37 61.55
C MET A 729 -45.42 1.04 61.22
N ASP A 730 -45.32 0.04 62.09
CA ASP A 730 -45.93 -1.27 61.87
C ASP A 730 -47.47 -1.24 62.04
N GLN A 731 -47.98 -0.34 62.90
CA GLN A 731 -49.42 -0.20 63.18
C GLN A 731 -50.15 0.85 62.32
N ASP A 732 -49.52 2.00 61.98
CA ASP A 732 -50.24 3.09 61.31
C ASP A 732 -50.63 2.71 59.86
N PRO A 733 -51.90 2.93 59.43
CA PRO A 733 -52.40 2.50 58.12
C PRO A 733 -51.83 3.27 56.92
N ASN A 734 -51.07 4.35 57.13
CA ASN A 734 -50.43 5.14 56.07
C ASN A 734 -49.03 4.61 55.70
N ILE A 735 -48.45 3.71 56.49
CA ILE A 735 -47.24 2.95 56.12
C ILE A 735 -47.64 1.65 55.41
N GLU A 736 -46.95 1.35 54.32
CA GLU A 736 -47.05 0.06 53.61
C GLU A 736 -46.01 -0.92 54.17
N TRP A 737 -44.74 -0.52 54.20
CA TRP A 737 -43.61 -1.33 54.67
C TRP A 737 -42.55 -0.49 55.38
N TRP A 738 -41.76 -1.09 56.27
CA TRP A 738 -40.57 -0.47 56.86
C TRP A 738 -39.43 -1.47 57.07
N VAL A 739 -38.19 -0.99 57.20
CA VAL A 739 -37.01 -1.83 57.47
C VAL A 739 -36.00 -1.10 58.35
N ARG A 740 -35.45 -1.79 59.35
CA ARG A 740 -34.32 -1.32 60.17
C ARG A 740 -33.02 -1.40 59.34
N LEU A 741 -32.30 -0.29 59.23
CA LEU A 741 -30.92 -0.26 58.76
C LEU A 741 -29.99 -0.53 59.94
N TYR A 742 -28.78 -1.06 59.69
CA TYR A 742 -27.78 -1.35 60.70
C TYR A 742 -26.42 -0.76 60.33
N THR A 743 -25.60 -0.44 61.33
CA THR A 743 -24.29 0.24 61.18
C THR A 743 -23.19 -0.59 60.50
N ASN A 744 -23.47 -1.86 60.21
CA ASN A 744 -22.64 -2.76 59.41
C ASN A 744 -23.21 -3.00 57.98
N GLY A 745 -24.29 -2.32 57.61
CA GLY A 745 -24.93 -2.44 56.30
C GLY A 745 -24.24 -1.63 55.19
N GLN A 746 -24.77 -1.71 53.98
CA GLN A 746 -24.27 -0.95 52.83
C GLN A 746 -25.02 0.37 52.57
N ALA A 747 -26.13 0.59 53.28
CA ALA A 747 -26.98 1.78 53.18
C ALA A 747 -26.50 2.86 54.16
N PHE A 748 -25.63 3.73 53.67
CA PHE A 748 -25.10 4.87 54.40
C PHE A 748 -24.95 6.08 53.47
N ILE A 749 -24.88 7.26 54.08
CA ILE A 749 -24.55 8.52 53.42
C ILE A 749 -23.11 8.88 53.79
N PRO A 750 -22.19 9.04 52.82
CA PRO A 750 -20.84 9.53 53.10
C PRO A 750 -20.86 10.95 53.67
N THR A 751 -20.03 11.22 54.68
CA THR A 751 -19.82 12.53 55.29
C THR A 751 -18.33 12.81 55.46
N THR A 752 -17.95 14.05 55.81
CA THR A 752 -16.54 14.44 56.03
C THR A 752 -15.83 13.63 57.11
N ASP A 753 -16.59 13.06 58.05
CA ASP A 753 -16.08 12.40 59.25
C ASP A 753 -16.29 10.87 59.20
N GLY A 754 -16.70 10.32 58.05
CA GLY A 754 -17.03 8.92 57.84
C GLY A 754 -18.47 8.68 57.39
N ASN A 755 -19.01 7.50 57.65
CA ASN A 755 -20.32 7.08 57.13
C ASN A 755 -21.44 7.36 58.14
N TYR A 756 -22.51 8.01 57.68
CA TYR A 756 -23.74 8.15 58.43
C TYR A 756 -24.72 7.02 58.07
N PHE A 757 -25.13 6.25 59.08
CA PHE A 757 -26.15 5.21 59.01
C PHE A 757 -27.43 5.72 59.67
N PRO A 758 -28.47 6.06 58.90
CA PRO A 758 -29.81 6.39 59.41
C PRO A 758 -30.47 5.15 60.02
N ASP A 759 -31.53 5.33 60.83
CA ASP A 759 -32.15 4.20 61.52
C ASP A 759 -33.05 3.32 60.63
N PHE A 760 -33.93 3.91 59.82
CA PHE A 760 -34.95 3.16 59.07
C PHE A 760 -35.12 3.67 57.64
N ILE A 761 -35.68 2.79 56.80
CA ILE A 761 -36.43 3.19 55.60
C ILE A 761 -37.88 2.77 55.79
N ALA A 762 -38.83 3.67 55.57
CA ALA A 762 -40.26 3.36 55.48
C ALA A 762 -40.81 3.74 54.10
N ILE A 763 -41.81 3.01 53.65
CA ILE A 763 -42.56 3.25 52.42
C ILE A 763 -44.00 3.59 52.84
N ASP A 764 -44.46 4.80 52.51
CA ASP A 764 -45.86 5.17 52.75
C ASP A 764 -46.77 4.69 51.60
N THR A 765 -48.08 4.68 51.83
CA THR A 765 -49.09 4.23 50.85
C THR A 765 -49.24 5.14 49.62
N LYS A 766 -48.34 6.13 49.45
CA LYS A 766 -48.19 6.95 48.23
C LYS A 766 -46.88 6.63 47.50
N GLY A 767 -46.11 5.64 47.97
CA GLY A 767 -44.83 5.22 47.42
C GLY A 767 -43.64 6.12 47.80
N VAL A 768 -43.80 7.05 48.75
CA VAL A 768 -42.69 7.90 49.21
C VAL A 768 -41.79 7.11 50.14
N ARG A 769 -40.48 7.19 49.89
CA ARG A 769 -39.44 6.48 50.66
C ARG A 769 -38.84 7.41 51.70
N TRP A 770 -39.20 7.17 52.95
CA TRP A 770 -38.79 7.96 54.10
C TRP A 770 -37.57 7.35 54.75
N LEU A 771 -36.45 8.08 54.74
CA LEU A 771 -35.23 7.75 55.46
C LEU A 771 -35.30 8.40 56.86
N ILE A 772 -35.30 7.62 57.93
CA ILE A 772 -35.71 8.09 59.27
C ILE A 772 -34.59 7.87 60.29
N GLU A 773 -34.40 8.85 61.19
CA GLU A 773 -33.47 8.82 62.34
C GLU A 773 -34.24 9.13 63.63
N GLY A 774 -34.04 8.34 64.69
CA GLY A 774 -34.71 8.51 65.99
C GLY A 774 -33.75 8.93 67.11
N LYS A 775 -33.86 10.16 67.65
CA LYS A 775 -32.91 10.69 68.65
C LYS A 775 -33.51 11.11 69.99
N ALA A 776 -32.75 10.89 71.06
CA ALA A 776 -33.12 11.40 72.39
C ALA A 776 -33.14 12.94 72.40
N ASP A 777 -34.12 13.56 73.05
CA ASP A 777 -34.33 15.03 73.01
C ASP A 777 -33.05 15.78 73.46
N LYS A 778 -32.39 15.25 74.50
CA LYS A 778 -31.13 15.75 75.07
C LYS A 778 -29.92 15.72 74.11
N ASN A 779 -29.98 14.89 73.06
CA ASN A 779 -28.91 14.70 72.06
C ASN A 779 -29.29 15.30 70.69
N ALA A 780 -30.53 15.76 70.51
CA ALA A 780 -31.04 16.23 69.22
C ALA A 780 -30.34 17.48 68.67
N ASN A 781 -29.67 18.24 69.54
CA ASN A 781 -28.92 19.45 69.21
C ASN A 781 -27.40 19.23 69.15
N ASP A 782 -26.92 17.98 69.27
CA ASP A 782 -25.49 17.67 69.17
C ASP A 782 -24.96 18.04 67.78
N ALA A 783 -23.83 18.76 67.71
CA ALA A 783 -23.31 19.29 66.44
C ALA A 783 -23.04 18.19 65.39
N ASP A 784 -22.68 16.98 65.82
CA ASP A 784 -22.52 15.83 64.93
C ASP A 784 -23.85 15.31 64.36
N VAL A 785 -24.89 15.26 65.19
CA VAL A 785 -26.25 14.87 64.79
C VAL A 785 -26.82 15.87 63.79
N LEU A 786 -26.63 17.17 64.02
CA LEU A 786 -27.06 18.24 63.12
C LEU A 786 -26.34 18.18 61.76
N ARG A 787 -25.03 17.86 61.72
CA ARG A 787 -24.31 17.63 60.45
C ARG A 787 -24.84 16.41 59.69
N LYS A 788 -25.10 15.30 60.38
CA LYS A 788 -25.64 14.07 59.78
C LYS A 788 -27.04 14.28 59.20
N LYS A 789 -27.89 15.02 59.93
CA LYS A 789 -29.18 15.53 59.42
C LYS A 789 -29.01 16.35 58.14
N ALA A 790 -28.17 17.37 58.14
CA ALA A 790 -27.96 18.23 56.97
C ALA A 790 -27.37 17.48 55.75
N ALA A 791 -26.53 16.46 55.99
CA ALA A 791 -26.05 15.56 54.95
C ALA A 791 -27.18 14.72 54.33
N ALA A 792 -28.11 14.22 55.14
CA ALA A 792 -29.25 13.44 54.66
C ALA A 792 -30.32 14.28 53.94
N GLU A 793 -30.58 15.51 54.39
CA GLU A 793 -31.40 16.49 53.67
C GLU A 793 -30.76 16.84 52.31
N THR A 794 -29.43 16.92 52.25
CA THR A 794 -28.70 17.19 50.99
C THR A 794 -28.67 15.98 50.06
N TRP A 795 -28.57 14.77 50.62
CA TRP A 795 -28.69 13.51 49.89
C TRP A 795 -30.11 13.32 49.33
N ALA A 796 -31.14 13.49 50.15
CA ALA A 796 -32.53 13.26 49.75
C ALA A 796 -32.98 14.24 48.64
N ARG A 797 -32.54 15.50 48.68
CA ARG A 797 -32.69 16.44 47.56
C ARG A 797 -32.02 15.91 46.30
N ALA A 798 -30.73 15.60 46.34
CA ALA A 798 -29.98 15.12 45.17
C ALA A 798 -30.57 13.83 44.55
N VAL A 799 -31.14 12.94 45.38
CA VAL A 799 -31.83 11.73 44.90
C VAL A 799 -33.14 12.05 44.17
N ARG A 800 -33.86 13.10 44.58
CA ARG A 800 -35.03 13.62 43.85
C ARG A 800 -34.64 14.38 42.59
N ASP A 801 -33.51 15.07 42.60
CA ASP A 801 -32.98 15.80 41.44
C ASP A 801 -32.52 14.86 40.30
N GLU A 802 -32.17 13.61 40.63
CA GLU A 802 -31.81 12.54 39.67
C GLU A 802 -33.04 11.85 39.02
N ASP A 803 -34.21 11.90 39.67
CA ASP A 803 -35.51 11.24 39.34
C ASP A 803 -35.49 9.69 39.26
N ASP A 804 -34.36 9.08 38.89
CA ASP A 804 -34.11 7.65 38.59
C ASP A 804 -34.37 6.66 39.75
N PHE A 805 -34.73 7.17 40.94
CA PHE A 805 -34.96 6.42 42.18
C PHE A 805 -36.33 6.70 42.84
N GLY A 806 -37.16 7.56 42.25
CA GLY A 806 -38.43 8.02 42.80
C GLY A 806 -38.29 8.92 44.03
N VAL A 807 -39.41 9.22 44.70
CA VAL A 807 -39.45 10.24 45.75
C VAL A 807 -38.88 9.71 47.08
N TRP A 808 -37.67 10.13 47.40
CA TRP A 808 -37.06 9.96 48.73
C TRP A 808 -37.16 11.24 49.56
N ARG A 809 -37.37 11.12 50.88
CA ARG A 809 -37.37 12.22 51.86
C ARG A 809 -36.66 11.79 53.14
N TYR A 810 -36.09 12.75 53.87
CA TYR A 810 -35.46 12.50 55.17
C TYR A 810 -36.36 12.98 56.32
N MET A 811 -36.44 12.20 57.40
CA MET A 811 -37.13 12.57 58.64
C MET A 811 -36.20 12.39 59.84
N PHE A 812 -36.10 13.44 60.65
CA PHE A 812 -35.47 13.39 61.96
C PHE A 812 -36.54 13.51 63.05
N ALA A 813 -36.67 12.49 63.90
CA ALA A 813 -37.70 12.41 64.93
C ALA A 813 -37.07 12.32 66.32
N THR A 814 -37.46 13.22 67.23
CA THR A 814 -37.02 13.15 68.63
C THR A 814 -38.02 12.42 69.53
N GLU A 815 -37.63 12.05 70.75
CA GLU A 815 -38.54 11.52 71.79
C GLU A 815 -39.81 12.37 71.94
N SER A 816 -39.68 13.70 71.98
CA SER A 816 -40.82 14.62 71.99
C SER A 816 -41.66 14.57 70.71
N ASN A 817 -41.07 14.39 69.51
CA ASN A 817 -41.86 14.21 68.28
C ASN A 817 -42.70 12.93 68.32
N ILE A 818 -42.06 11.81 68.71
CA ILE A 818 -42.67 10.48 68.75
C ILE A 818 -43.82 10.48 69.76
N LYS A 819 -43.60 10.99 70.97
CA LYS A 819 -44.63 11.12 71.99
C LYS A 819 -45.80 12.03 71.56
N ASN A 820 -45.50 13.16 70.92
CA ASN A 820 -46.53 14.10 70.45
C ASN A 820 -47.29 13.62 69.20
N SER A 821 -46.82 12.57 68.51
CA SER A 821 -47.54 11.95 67.39
C SER A 821 -48.81 11.20 67.82
N ALA A 822 -48.96 10.89 69.12
CA ALA A 822 -50.01 10.04 69.66
C ALA A 822 -50.15 8.67 68.95
N GLY A 823 -49.08 8.16 68.33
CA GLY A 823 -49.07 6.89 67.62
C GLY A 823 -49.51 6.95 66.16
N SER A 824 -49.57 8.13 65.51
CA SER A 824 -49.88 8.24 64.08
C SER A 824 -48.78 8.89 63.24
N TRP A 825 -48.55 8.30 62.07
CA TRP A 825 -47.61 8.75 61.05
C TRP A 825 -47.89 10.18 60.55
N ASN A 826 -49.16 10.53 60.32
CA ASN A 826 -49.53 11.87 59.86
C ASN A 826 -49.28 12.93 60.94
N ALA A 827 -49.45 12.60 62.22
CA ALA A 827 -49.14 13.50 63.34
C ALA A 827 -47.62 13.59 63.57
N LEU A 828 -46.88 12.49 63.39
CA LEU A 828 -45.41 12.48 63.41
C LEU A 828 -44.87 13.45 62.34
N LEU A 829 -45.33 13.32 61.08
CA LEU A 829 -45.00 14.21 59.96
C LEU A 829 -45.25 15.71 60.28
N MET A 830 -46.40 16.04 60.87
CA MET A 830 -46.72 17.42 61.28
C MET A 830 -45.81 17.96 62.40
N SER A 831 -45.29 17.06 63.25
CA SER A 831 -44.40 17.43 64.36
C SER A 831 -42.94 17.55 63.94
N THR A 832 -42.45 16.65 63.09
CA THR A 832 -41.05 16.61 62.62
C THR A 832 -40.78 17.60 61.49
N LYS A 833 -41.81 17.93 60.70
CA LYS A 833 -41.78 18.86 59.57
C LYS A 833 -40.59 18.58 58.62
N PRO A 834 -40.53 17.38 58.02
CA PRO A 834 -39.50 17.04 57.06
C PRO A 834 -39.62 17.91 55.79
N GLU A 835 -38.51 18.01 55.06
CA GLU A 835 -38.44 18.60 53.71
C GLU A 835 -39.36 17.90 52.70
#